data_AF-A0A9E4XXM2-F1
#
_entry.id   AF-A0A9E4XXM2-F1
#
_cell.length_a   1.000
_cell.length_b   1.000
_cell.length_c   1.000
_cell.angle_alpha   90.00
_cell.angle_beta   90.00
_cell.angle_gamma   90.00
#
_symmetry.space_group_name_H-M   'P 1'
#
loop_
_entity.id
_entity.type
_entity.pdbx_description
1 polymer ?
#
loop_
_entity_poly.entity_id
_entity_poly.type
_entity_poly.pdbx_seq_one_letter_code
_entity_poly.pdbx_strand_id
1 'polypeptide(L)'
;MHIGAHPDDEDAGLVAYMSRKFGVRTVYWSATRGESGQNRIGPYQGEALGIYRTWESLEARVIDGGEPLFGPFYDFGFCKSGEEALTKWGRENLVREIVRAIRLAQPQIVIGRWTGTVKDGHGHHQAVGQATLEAFQAAGDPALFTDQLTEGLAAWEPDKLYYSTGGDWQPGEDSDFGLRQPELDDKGLLRINTGEFDPISGRTYQELAWLAFNKYQTQAMGFVPNRDDFYYYYLLEKSRSSIPTRETSFYDGLDSSLTGLADYPGAGSEALRKSLEPIKRSAEKAFELFRLEDPVQAGEAVLEGLSLLRELRAHLADGEMEAVAYRGLDAYLDRKVHDFESVAAQCLGLHLECLADRARMTPGQRFRVTSRIWNHNHLPIKDISFNLRLSEGWEAHDEPVSGQELGSKIGYEVVVASEAELACPYWLTERRDPYMYHWPDGRHASRPFGPALVEMESEVIIGENRLTLREPAILRESFSGGFRELPVVVVPPISLHPRANKEFMLASTVEQSLELQVVARSNEEFGKVAGVLALDTPSGWTVEPKQVDLSLENAQDIAAFRFRVTVPSDISAGDYQLRYVVRSRGRDYDFVLNPVRMGAPGLPRLPDASTAIREEFVVEPAVITVHIIDAKFVPGLKYAYLKGMDEEVLETLRPLGLEFDLISDDELGYSDLNLYDAIIVGPNAYLIRNELAKNASRLLDYVEQGGTLIVQYQGYGYQGRGFTPYPFKYSQPHDRVTSENASVRILKPELFLLNQPNLITEADFDGWVHDRGLYFFGEWDRRYESILSSNDPDEPARDGGLLITNYGRGTYLYSGYSFYRQLPAGVRGAFQLFANLLAIPAARVLERVKFLKSVALFSFMSDEQLQGVARIMTERWEADGAYLCHQGDEGNDMYIIVEGQVEIIDESGREDQVILTEQAGACIGELAALEIIPRVAAMRTKGEVRLLVLQGSHFRSLIHENPDMSQRVIQMLVRKLADATLAEEPVSEPAGAEQPVAEHPGGEKRAK
;
A
#
# COMPACT_ATOMS: atom_id res chain seq x y z
N MET A 1 20.78 -12.88 -15.06
CA MET A 1 20.15 -12.12 -13.97
C MET A 1 19.02 -11.31 -14.56
N HIS A 2 17.83 -11.44 -14.00
CA HIS A 2 16.61 -10.73 -14.39
C HIS A 2 16.31 -9.68 -13.31
N ILE A 3 15.97 -8.45 -13.71
CA ILE A 3 15.84 -7.28 -12.83
C ILE A 3 14.43 -6.72 -12.94
N GLY A 4 13.71 -6.67 -11.82
CA GLY A 4 12.37 -6.10 -11.68
C GLY A 4 12.23 -5.22 -10.44
N ALA A 5 11.03 -4.72 -10.17
CA ALA A 5 10.76 -3.81 -9.06
C ALA A 5 10.13 -4.52 -7.85
N HIS A 6 9.25 -5.49 -8.11
CA HIS A 6 8.47 -6.19 -7.09
C HIS A 6 8.60 -7.72 -7.22
N PRO A 7 8.39 -8.48 -6.13
CA PRO A 7 8.31 -9.93 -6.23
C PRO A 7 7.00 -10.34 -6.92
N ASP A 8 7.11 -10.91 -8.13
CA ASP A 8 6.06 -11.25 -9.12
C ASP A 8 6.28 -10.62 -10.51
N ASP A 9 7.14 -9.60 -10.67
CA ASP A 9 7.43 -9.00 -11.99
C ASP A 9 8.23 -9.93 -12.94
N GLU A 10 8.83 -11.02 -12.42
CA GLU A 10 9.76 -11.83 -13.19
C GLU A 10 9.13 -12.49 -14.42
N ASP A 11 9.93 -12.68 -15.48
CA ASP A 11 9.54 -13.55 -16.59
C ASP A 11 9.71 -15.02 -16.15
N ALA A 12 8.81 -15.53 -15.30
CA ALA A 12 8.93 -16.86 -14.67
C ALA A 12 9.10 -18.00 -15.69
N GLY A 13 8.47 -17.89 -16.87
CA GLY A 13 8.67 -18.81 -17.98
C GLY A 13 10.12 -18.89 -18.43
N LEU A 14 10.79 -17.74 -18.55
CA LEU A 14 12.20 -17.68 -18.89
C LEU A 14 13.07 -18.24 -17.77
N VAL A 15 12.78 -17.91 -16.51
CA VAL A 15 13.52 -18.44 -15.35
C VAL A 15 13.48 -19.97 -15.37
N ALA A 16 12.29 -20.56 -15.51
CA ALA A 16 12.11 -22.00 -15.61
C ALA A 16 12.83 -22.59 -16.83
N TYR A 17 12.69 -21.95 -18.00
CA TYR A 17 13.34 -22.40 -19.23
C TYR A 17 14.86 -22.46 -19.08
N MET A 18 15.48 -21.37 -18.60
CA MET A 18 16.93 -21.28 -18.51
C MET A 18 17.50 -22.20 -17.42
N SER A 19 16.86 -22.27 -16.25
CA SER A 19 17.34 -23.11 -15.16
C SER A 19 17.09 -24.59 -15.41
N ARG A 20 15.88 -24.99 -15.80
CA ARG A 20 15.50 -26.41 -15.91
C ARG A 20 15.96 -27.06 -17.20
N LYS A 21 16.01 -26.33 -18.32
CA LYS A 21 16.48 -26.86 -19.60
C LYS A 21 18.00 -26.92 -19.67
N PHE A 22 18.66 -25.82 -19.30
CA PHE A 22 20.10 -25.63 -19.54
C PHE A 22 20.94 -25.70 -18.27
N GLY A 23 20.34 -25.88 -17.09
CA GLY A 23 21.07 -25.87 -15.82
C GLY A 23 21.69 -24.50 -15.49
N VAL A 24 21.17 -23.42 -16.08
CA VAL A 24 21.71 -22.08 -15.87
C VAL A 24 21.30 -21.57 -14.50
N ARG A 25 22.27 -21.03 -13.76
CA ARG A 25 21.97 -20.26 -12.56
C ARG A 25 21.20 -18.99 -12.95
N THR A 26 19.92 -18.95 -12.63
CA THR A 26 19.07 -17.79 -12.86
C THR A 26 18.86 -17.06 -11.54
N VAL A 27 18.98 -15.74 -11.57
CA VAL A 27 18.80 -14.87 -10.41
C VAL A 27 17.79 -13.81 -10.80
N TYR A 28 16.73 -13.68 -10.01
CA TYR A 28 15.78 -12.59 -10.10
C TYR A 28 16.07 -11.59 -8.99
N TRP A 29 16.35 -10.34 -9.35
CA TRP A 29 16.52 -9.24 -8.40
C TRP A 29 15.29 -8.34 -8.45
N SER A 30 14.67 -8.15 -7.29
CA SER A 30 13.54 -7.24 -7.09
C SER A 30 14.01 -6.01 -6.32
N ALA A 31 13.71 -4.79 -6.76
CA ALA A 31 14.12 -3.58 -6.04
C ALA A 31 13.55 -3.51 -4.61
N THR A 32 12.33 -4.03 -4.40
CA THR A 32 11.59 -4.01 -3.13
C THR A 32 11.20 -5.43 -2.68
N ARG A 33 10.57 -5.58 -1.51
CA ARG A 33 9.92 -6.84 -1.09
C ARG A 33 8.38 -6.81 -1.22
N GLY A 34 7.82 -5.77 -1.84
CA GLY A 34 6.37 -5.64 -2.08
C GLY A 34 5.58 -5.32 -0.81
N GLU A 35 6.14 -4.47 0.05
CA GLU A 35 5.61 -4.15 1.38
C GLU A 35 4.24 -3.43 1.35
N SER A 36 3.98 -2.63 0.31
CA SER A 36 2.76 -1.82 0.18
C SER A 36 1.72 -2.41 -0.77
N GLY A 37 2.04 -3.50 -1.48
CA GLY A 37 1.06 -4.17 -2.33
C GLY A 37 -0.11 -4.75 -1.52
N GLN A 38 -1.27 -4.92 -2.16
CA GLN A 38 -2.44 -5.52 -1.50
C GLN A 38 -2.14 -6.95 -1.03
N ASN A 39 -2.66 -7.33 0.14
CA ASN A 39 -2.67 -8.71 0.61
C ASN A 39 -4.09 -9.28 0.49
N ARG A 40 -4.30 -10.21 -0.45
CA ARG A 40 -5.63 -10.75 -0.75
C ARG A 40 -6.06 -11.92 0.16
N ILE A 41 -5.15 -12.49 0.94
CA ILE A 41 -5.41 -13.74 1.68
C ILE A 41 -5.06 -13.71 3.16
N GLY A 42 -4.37 -12.68 3.65
CA GLY A 42 -3.85 -12.64 5.01
C GLY A 42 -3.81 -11.24 5.63
N PRO A 43 -3.51 -11.17 6.93
CA PRO A 43 -3.53 -9.91 7.69
C PRO A 43 -2.22 -9.11 7.59
N TYR A 44 -1.15 -9.69 7.04
CA TYR A 44 0.17 -9.06 7.02
C TYR A 44 0.21 -7.86 6.08
N GLN A 45 0.83 -6.78 6.54
CA GLN A 45 1.06 -5.52 5.82
C GLN A 45 2.49 -5.02 6.09
N GLY A 46 2.99 -4.09 5.27
CA GLY A 46 4.29 -3.45 5.48
C GLY A 46 5.45 -4.46 5.53
N GLU A 47 6.34 -4.28 6.49
CA GLU A 47 7.53 -5.10 6.72
C GLU A 47 7.17 -6.59 6.90
N ALA A 48 6.06 -6.88 7.60
CA ALA A 48 5.59 -8.26 7.79
C ALA A 48 5.13 -8.91 6.48
N LEU A 49 4.53 -8.12 5.57
CA LEU A 49 4.19 -8.59 4.23
C LEU A 49 5.44 -8.81 3.37
N GLY A 50 6.44 -7.94 3.49
CA GLY A 50 7.72 -8.09 2.81
C GLY A 50 8.45 -9.39 3.20
N ILE A 51 8.43 -9.76 4.48
CA ILE A 51 8.94 -11.07 4.96
C ILE A 51 8.14 -12.21 4.30
N TYR A 52 6.81 -12.13 4.31
CA TYR A 52 5.96 -13.17 3.78
C TYR A 52 6.20 -13.38 2.27
N ARG A 53 6.28 -12.30 1.49
CA ARG A 53 6.57 -12.35 0.05
C ARG A 53 7.99 -12.79 -0.28
N THR A 54 8.93 -12.57 0.64
CA THR A 54 10.27 -13.14 0.52
C THR A 54 10.20 -14.68 0.55
N TRP A 55 9.38 -15.27 1.42
CA TRP A 55 9.12 -16.71 1.38
C TRP A 55 8.33 -17.16 0.15
N GLU A 56 7.32 -16.42 -0.30
CA GLU A 56 6.59 -16.75 -1.54
C GLU A 56 7.56 -16.78 -2.74
N SER A 57 8.48 -15.83 -2.81
CA SER A 57 9.55 -15.80 -3.83
C SER A 57 10.44 -17.03 -3.72
N LEU A 58 10.89 -17.40 -2.51
CA LEU A 58 11.71 -18.61 -2.31
C LEU A 58 10.96 -19.88 -2.74
N GLU A 59 9.68 -20.01 -2.40
CA GLU A 59 8.85 -21.15 -2.78
C GLU A 59 8.57 -21.19 -4.30
N ALA A 60 8.41 -20.04 -4.95
CA ALA A 60 8.32 -19.94 -6.41
C ALA A 60 9.63 -20.42 -7.07
N ARG A 61 10.76 -19.96 -6.53
CA ARG A 61 12.11 -20.30 -6.98
C ARG A 61 12.46 -21.78 -6.81
N VAL A 62 11.90 -22.47 -5.81
CA VAL A 62 12.01 -23.94 -5.70
C VAL A 62 11.40 -24.65 -6.91
N ILE A 63 10.37 -24.09 -7.56
CA ILE A 63 9.68 -24.68 -8.70
C ILE A 63 10.39 -24.36 -10.01
N ASP A 64 10.66 -23.08 -10.30
CA ASP A 64 11.32 -22.69 -11.55
C ASP A 64 12.85 -22.86 -11.54
N GLY A 65 13.45 -23.02 -10.36
CA GLY A 65 14.87 -23.26 -10.14
C GLY A 65 15.74 -22.00 -10.20
N GLY A 66 15.15 -20.81 -10.08
CA GLY A 66 15.91 -19.57 -9.91
C GLY A 66 16.31 -19.27 -8.46
N GLU A 67 16.87 -18.08 -8.24
CA GLU A 67 17.24 -17.54 -6.94
C GLU A 67 16.70 -16.12 -6.79
N PRO A 68 16.13 -15.73 -5.63
CA PRO A 68 15.69 -14.36 -5.41
C PRO A 68 16.77 -13.53 -4.72
N LEU A 69 16.96 -12.29 -5.18
CA LEU A 69 17.69 -11.23 -4.51
C LEU A 69 16.79 -9.99 -4.41
N PHE A 70 17.10 -9.10 -3.48
CA PHE A 70 16.28 -7.93 -3.21
C PHE A 70 17.11 -6.66 -3.09
N GLY A 71 16.54 -5.51 -3.42
CA GLY A 71 17.09 -4.19 -3.11
C GLY A 71 16.71 -3.73 -1.69
N PRO A 72 17.29 -2.62 -1.22
CA PRO A 72 16.96 -2.03 0.08
C PRO A 72 15.76 -1.09 0.01
N PHE A 73 15.05 -1.00 -1.11
CA PHE A 73 14.01 0.00 -1.31
C PHE A 73 12.70 -0.45 -0.69
N TYR A 74 12.03 0.48 -0.02
CA TYR A 74 10.68 0.26 0.47
C TYR A 74 9.69 0.51 -0.67
N ASP A 75 8.81 -0.47 -0.93
CA ASP A 75 7.64 -0.25 -1.75
C ASP A 75 6.68 0.70 -1.02
N PHE A 76 6.51 1.91 -1.54
CA PHE A 76 5.62 2.93 -0.98
C PHE A 76 4.24 3.00 -1.67
N GLY A 77 3.91 1.97 -2.46
CA GLY A 77 2.66 1.84 -3.19
C GLY A 77 2.71 2.45 -4.59
N PHE A 78 1.54 2.46 -5.25
CA PHE A 78 1.44 2.89 -6.64
C PHE A 78 1.91 4.34 -6.84
N CYS A 79 2.90 4.51 -7.70
CA CYS A 79 3.41 5.80 -8.15
C CYS A 79 3.30 5.91 -9.66
N LYS A 80 3.10 7.12 -10.18
CA LYS A 80 2.74 7.34 -11.58
C LYS A 80 3.94 7.49 -12.51
N SER A 81 5.09 7.92 -11.98
CA SER A 81 6.27 8.25 -12.80
C SER A 81 7.56 7.70 -12.21
N GLY A 82 8.50 7.36 -13.09
CA GLY A 82 9.86 6.99 -12.71
C GLY A 82 10.59 8.10 -11.97
N GLU A 83 10.37 9.37 -12.34
CA GLU A 83 11.01 10.52 -11.68
C GLU A 83 10.59 10.67 -10.21
N GLU A 84 9.31 10.42 -9.89
CA GLU A 84 8.85 10.39 -8.50
C GLU A 84 9.57 9.29 -7.70
N ALA A 85 9.64 8.08 -8.28
CA ALA A 85 10.31 6.94 -7.66
C ALA A 85 11.82 7.20 -7.48
N LEU A 86 12.51 7.72 -8.50
CA LEU A 86 13.93 8.08 -8.43
C LEU A 86 14.21 9.22 -7.45
N THR A 87 13.28 10.15 -7.26
CA THR A 87 13.40 11.20 -6.24
C THR A 87 13.32 10.61 -4.83
N LYS A 88 12.42 9.64 -4.61
CA LYS A 88 12.21 8.99 -3.30
C LYS A 88 13.32 7.98 -2.96
N TRP A 89 13.70 7.13 -3.91
CA TRP A 89 14.73 6.10 -3.73
C TRP A 89 16.16 6.63 -3.90
N GLY A 90 16.33 7.70 -4.66
CA GLY A 90 17.62 8.22 -5.11
C GLY A 90 18.16 7.43 -6.30
N ARG A 91 18.32 8.09 -7.45
CA ARG A 91 18.85 7.46 -8.68
C ARG A 91 20.21 6.81 -8.48
N GLU A 92 21.14 7.51 -7.85
CA GLU A 92 22.49 6.97 -7.57
C GLU A 92 22.41 5.74 -6.66
N ASN A 93 21.52 5.75 -5.66
CA ASN A 93 21.30 4.59 -4.80
C ASN A 93 20.76 3.39 -5.58
N LEU A 94 19.78 3.60 -6.47
CA LEU A 94 19.21 2.52 -7.29
C LEU A 94 20.26 1.91 -8.21
N VAL A 95 21.07 2.74 -8.88
CA VAL A 95 22.18 2.27 -9.71
C VAL A 95 23.21 1.51 -8.85
N ARG A 96 23.59 2.06 -7.70
CA ARG A 96 24.54 1.44 -6.75
C ARG A 96 24.10 0.03 -6.35
N GLU A 97 22.82 -0.15 -6.04
CA GLU A 97 22.31 -1.44 -5.52
C GLU A 97 22.06 -2.46 -6.62
N ILE A 98 21.71 -2.04 -7.84
CA ILE A 98 21.74 -2.95 -9.00
C ILE A 98 23.19 -3.37 -9.30
N VAL A 99 24.18 -2.46 -9.20
CA VAL A 99 25.60 -2.80 -9.33
C VAL A 99 26.03 -3.82 -8.28
N ARG A 100 25.63 -3.63 -7.01
CA ARG A 100 25.87 -4.59 -5.93
C ARG A 100 25.35 -5.97 -6.31
N ALA A 101 24.11 -6.05 -6.78
CA ALA A 101 23.48 -7.31 -7.16
C ALA A 101 24.16 -7.97 -8.37
N ILE A 102 24.62 -7.20 -9.36
CA ILE A 102 25.44 -7.70 -10.48
C ILE A 102 26.78 -8.25 -9.97
N ARG A 103 27.49 -7.51 -9.09
CA ARG A 103 28.78 -7.93 -8.52
C ARG A 103 28.65 -9.15 -7.61
N LEU A 104 27.52 -9.30 -6.91
CA LEU A 104 27.19 -10.46 -6.08
C LEU A 104 26.85 -11.69 -6.93
N ALA A 105 25.99 -11.53 -7.94
CA ALA A 105 25.51 -12.63 -8.77
C ALA A 105 26.51 -13.06 -9.85
N GLN A 106 27.36 -12.14 -10.31
CA GLN A 106 28.30 -12.29 -11.42
C GLN A 106 27.67 -12.87 -12.70
N PRO A 107 26.59 -12.25 -13.24
CA PRO A 107 25.91 -12.77 -14.41
C PRO A 107 26.66 -12.45 -15.72
N GLN A 108 26.63 -13.37 -16.69
CA GLN A 108 27.02 -13.06 -18.07
C GLN A 108 25.94 -12.25 -18.80
N ILE A 109 24.67 -12.45 -18.45
CA ILE A 109 23.53 -11.83 -19.12
C ILE A 109 22.65 -11.13 -18.09
N VAL A 110 22.35 -9.87 -18.34
CA VAL A 110 21.38 -9.06 -17.59
C VAL A 110 20.13 -8.87 -18.44
N ILE A 111 18.97 -9.00 -17.82
CA ILE A 111 17.66 -8.78 -18.45
C ILE A 111 16.90 -7.80 -17.58
N GLY A 112 16.63 -6.59 -18.09
CA GLY A 112 15.68 -5.68 -17.46
C GLY A 112 14.27 -6.09 -17.82
N ARG A 113 13.39 -6.25 -16.82
CA ARG A 113 11.96 -6.48 -17.07
C ARG A 113 11.30 -5.29 -17.77
N TRP A 114 11.78 -4.09 -17.45
CA TRP A 114 11.21 -2.81 -17.82
C TRP A 114 12.21 -1.97 -18.60
N THR A 115 11.77 -1.21 -19.59
CA THR A 115 12.65 -0.38 -20.44
C THR A 115 12.94 1.01 -19.87
N GLY A 116 12.20 1.42 -18.85
CA GLY A 116 12.33 2.73 -18.21
C GLY A 116 11.46 3.83 -18.80
N THR A 117 10.39 3.46 -19.52
CA THR A 117 9.52 4.42 -20.23
C THR A 117 8.10 4.37 -19.69
N VAL A 118 7.29 5.40 -19.97
CA VAL A 118 5.89 5.51 -19.49
C VAL A 118 5.00 4.31 -19.86
N LYS A 119 5.37 3.53 -20.88
CA LYS A 119 4.65 2.30 -21.26
C LYS A 119 4.74 1.19 -20.21
N ASP A 120 5.73 1.27 -19.32
CA ASP A 120 5.99 0.27 -18.28
C ASP A 120 5.02 0.43 -17.08
N GLY A 121 4.11 1.42 -17.13
CA GLY A 121 3.03 1.59 -16.16
C GLY A 121 3.52 2.20 -14.86
N HIS A 122 3.59 1.40 -13.81
CA HIS A 122 3.98 1.82 -12.46
C HIS A 122 5.35 2.54 -12.45
N GLY A 123 5.47 3.67 -11.75
CA GLY A 123 6.71 4.45 -11.64
C GLY A 123 7.92 3.67 -11.10
N HIS A 124 7.75 2.67 -10.23
CA HIS A 124 8.84 1.80 -9.82
C HIS A 124 9.43 1.01 -11.01
N HIS A 125 8.56 0.51 -11.91
CA HIS A 125 8.98 -0.20 -13.12
C HIS A 125 9.82 0.72 -14.02
N GLN A 126 9.35 1.95 -14.21
CA GLN A 126 10.06 2.97 -14.97
C GLN A 126 11.44 3.29 -14.35
N ALA A 127 11.51 3.51 -13.04
CA ALA A 127 12.77 3.82 -12.36
C ALA A 127 13.80 2.69 -12.47
N VAL A 128 13.38 1.44 -12.24
CA VAL A 128 14.24 0.25 -12.38
C VAL A 128 14.74 0.09 -13.81
N GLY A 129 13.86 0.27 -14.80
CA GLY A 129 14.23 0.18 -16.21
C GLY A 129 15.28 1.22 -16.62
N GLN A 130 15.14 2.46 -16.14
CA GLN A 130 16.10 3.55 -16.37
C GLN A 130 17.47 3.26 -15.75
N ALA A 131 17.49 2.80 -14.49
CA ALA A 131 18.73 2.53 -13.76
C ALA A 131 19.47 1.27 -14.26
N THR A 132 18.77 0.32 -14.90
CA THR A 132 19.36 -0.96 -15.34
C THR A 132 20.52 -0.77 -16.32
N LEU A 133 20.38 0.10 -17.32
CA LEU A 133 21.43 0.36 -18.31
C LEU A 133 22.66 1.01 -17.67
N GLU A 134 22.45 1.97 -16.77
CA GLU A 134 23.53 2.65 -16.04
C GLU A 134 24.29 1.66 -15.16
N ALA A 135 23.57 0.81 -14.43
CA ALA A 135 24.19 -0.20 -13.58
C ALA A 135 24.95 -1.27 -14.37
N PHE A 136 24.42 -1.72 -15.51
CA PHE A 136 25.12 -2.64 -16.42
C PHE A 136 26.48 -2.08 -16.89
N GLN A 137 26.55 -0.77 -17.11
CA GLN A 137 27.78 -0.09 -17.51
C GLN A 137 28.73 0.10 -16.32
N ALA A 138 28.21 0.47 -15.16
CA ALA A 138 29.00 0.76 -13.97
C ALA A 138 29.55 -0.49 -13.25
N ALA A 139 28.90 -1.65 -13.37
CA ALA A 139 29.23 -2.82 -12.55
C ALA A 139 30.67 -3.35 -12.73
N GLY A 140 31.22 -3.22 -13.94
CA GLY A 140 32.58 -3.62 -14.27
C GLY A 140 33.66 -2.59 -13.90
N ASP A 141 33.29 -1.36 -13.55
CA ASP A 141 34.25 -0.30 -13.21
C ASP A 141 34.61 -0.35 -11.71
N PRO A 142 35.86 -0.67 -11.34
CA PRO A 142 36.29 -0.71 -9.94
C PRO A 142 36.42 0.68 -9.29
N ALA A 143 36.37 1.77 -10.07
CA ALA A 143 36.42 3.14 -9.54
C ALA A 143 35.03 3.65 -9.07
N LEU A 144 33.95 2.97 -9.45
CA LEU A 144 32.58 3.30 -9.03
C LEU A 144 32.14 2.40 -7.87
N PHE A 145 31.47 3.00 -6.88
CA PHE A 145 30.96 2.32 -5.68
C PHE A 145 32.06 1.49 -4.99
N THR A 146 33.15 2.16 -4.59
CA THR A 146 34.34 1.53 -4.01
C THR A 146 34.08 0.93 -2.63
N ASP A 147 33.06 1.41 -1.92
CA ASP A 147 32.53 0.85 -0.66
C ASP A 147 32.22 -0.64 -0.81
N GLN A 148 31.57 -1.03 -1.91
CA GLN A 148 31.23 -2.44 -2.18
C GLN A 148 32.46 -3.35 -2.31
N LEU A 149 33.60 -2.80 -2.78
CA LEU A 149 34.85 -3.56 -2.85
C LEU A 149 35.43 -3.79 -1.44
N THR A 150 35.23 -2.85 -0.52
CA THR A 150 35.66 -2.99 0.88
C THR A 150 34.81 -4.01 1.65
N GLU A 151 33.54 -4.17 1.27
CA GLU A 151 32.66 -5.24 1.76
C GLU A 151 32.99 -6.63 1.15
N GLY A 152 33.95 -6.68 0.22
CA GLY A 152 34.47 -7.90 -0.37
C GLY A 152 33.77 -8.35 -1.65
N LEU A 153 33.00 -7.48 -2.31
CA LEU A 153 32.53 -7.72 -3.68
C LEU A 153 33.64 -7.43 -4.70
N ALA A 154 33.57 -8.08 -5.85
CA ALA A 154 34.49 -7.84 -6.97
C ALA A 154 33.75 -7.13 -8.11
N ALA A 155 34.43 -6.22 -8.80
CA ALA A 155 33.90 -5.66 -10.04
C ALA A 155 33.64 -6.81 -11.04
N TRP A 156 32.49 -6.74 -11.70
CA TRP A 156 32.04 -7.78 -12.63
C TRP A 156 31.40 -7.14 -13.84
N GLU A 157 31.88 -7.48 -15.03
CA GLU A 157 31.42 -6.94 -16.29
C GLU A 157 30.52 -7.95 -17.03
N PRO A 158 29.18 -7.77 -17.06
CA PRO A 158 28.29 -8.67 -17.80
C PRO A 158 28.42 -8.46 -19.31
N ASP A 159 28.27 -9.51 -20.12
CA ASP A 159 28.43 -9.46 -21.57
C ASP A 159 27.27 -8.80 -22.31
N LYS A 160 26.03 -9.10 -21.90
CA LYS A 160 24.82 -8.67 -22.63
C LYS A 160 23.74 -8.10 -21.74
N LEU A 161 23.05 -7.09 -22.24
CA LEU A 161 21.84 -6.51 -21.66
C LEU A 161 20.67 -6.64 -22.63
N TYR A 162 19.57 -7.23 -22.15
CA TYR A 162 18.30 -7.29 -22.85
C TYR A 162 17.19 -6.59 -22.06
N TYR A 163 16.13 -6.20 -22.75
CA TYR A 163 14.86 -5.81 -22.14
C TYR A 163 13.73 -6.74 -22.57
N SER A 164 12.88 -7.13 -21.62
CA SER A 164 11.61 -7.81 -21.91
C SER A 164 10.65 -6.83 -22.59
N THR A 165 9.87 -7.31 -23.55
CA THR A 165 8.90 -6.47 -24.28
C THR A 165 7.46 -6.62 -23.79
N GLY A 166 7.21 -7.47 -22.80
CA GLY A 166 5.88 -7.56 -22.17
C GLY A 166 5.53 -6.27 -21.44
N GLY A 167 4.30 -5.78 -21.59
CA GLY A 167 3.80 -4.66 -20.79
C GLY A 167 3.61 -5.03 -19.31
N ASP A 168 3.22 -4.05 -18.50
CA ASP A 168 2.60 -4.30 -17.19
C ASP A 168 1.24 -4.93 -17.46
N TRP A 169 1.04 -6.17 -17.01
CA TRP A 169 -0.14 -6.98 -17.32
C TRP A 169 -0.68 -7.60 -16.05
N GLN A 170 -2.00 -7.51 -15.90
CA GLN A 170 -2.71 -8.07 -14.75
C GLN A 170 -3.60 -9.26 -15.15
N PRO A 171 -3.79 -10.26 -14.27
CA PRO A 171 -4.70 -11.37 -14.53
C PRO A 171 -6.11 -10.88 -14.91
N GLY A 172 -6.59 -11.28 -16.08
CA GLY A 172 -7.92 -10.93 -16.59
C GLY A 172 -7.94 -9.77 -17.60
N GLU A 173 -6.81 -9.16 -17.91
CA GLU A 173 -6.69 -8.23 -19.04
C GLU A 173 -6.57 -8.99 -20.36
N ASP A 174 -7.41 -8.63 -21.35
CA ASP A 174 -7.29 -9.12 -22.73
C ASP A 174 -5.95 -8.65 -23.31
N SER A 175 -4.97 -9.56 -23.40
CA SER A 175 -3.65 -9.28 -23.94
C SER A 175 -3.18 -10.38 -24.90
N ASP A 176 -2.35 -10.00 -25.87
CA ASP A 176 -1.63 -10.94 -26.75
C ASP A 176 -0.42 -11.58 -26.03
N PHE A 177 -0.40 -11.58 -24.69
CA PHE A 177 0.72 -12.09 -23.91
C PHE A 177 0.90 -13.59 -24.10
N GLY A 178 2.13 -14.02 -24.36
CA GLY A 178 2.46 -15.40 -24.68
C GLY A 178 2.16 -15.82 -26.12
N LEU A 179 1.42 -15.03 -26.89
CA LEU A 179 1.17 -15.32 -28.31
C LEU A 179 2.38 -14.97 -29.18
N ARG A 180 2.49 -15.63 -30.32
CA ARG A 180 3.51 -15.29 -31.33
C ARG A 180 3.15 -13.95 -31.98
N GLN A 181 4.11 -13.02 -32.03
CA GLN A 181 3.95 -11.69 -32.61
C GLN A 181 4.83 -11.53 -33.85
N PRO A 182 4.28 -11.66 -35.08
CA PRO A 182 5.04 -11.52 -36.32
C PRO A 182 5.78 -10.20 -36.46
N GLU A 183 5.21 -9.11 -35.93
CA GLU A 183 5.84 -7.78 -35.99
C GLU A 183 7.17 -7.72 -35.20
N LEU A 184 7.27 -8.47 -34.10
CA LEU A 184 8.50 -8.58 -33.32
C LEU A 184 9.50 -9.53 -33.97
N ASP A 185 9.01 -10.61 -34.62
CA ASP A 185 9.82 -11.51 -35.43
C ASP A 185 10.50 -10.76 -36.60
N ASP A 186 9.78 -9.86 -37.26
CA ASP A 186 10.26 -9.07 -38.41
C ASP A 186 11.27 -8.00 -37.97
N LYS A 187 11.11 -7.45 -36.77
CA LYS A 187 12.09 -6.57 -36.11
C LYS A 187 13.33 -7.32 -35.62
N GLY A 188 13.34 -8.65 -35.70
CA GLY A 188 14.50 -9.48 -35.35
C GLY A 188 14.75 -9.63 -33.85
N LEU A 189 13.73 -9.41 -33.00
CA LEU A 189 13.85 -9.61 -31.56
C LEU A 189 14.12 -11.08 -31.24
N LEU A 190 14.84 -11.32 -30.14
CA LEU A 190 15.10 -12.67 -29.65
C LEU A 190 13.79 -13.23 -29.09
N ARG A 191 13.34 -14.36 -29.63
CA ARG A 191 12.13 -15.04 -29.21
C ARG A 191 12.44 -16.35 -28.52
N ILE A 192 11.85 -16.57 -27.35
CA ILE A 192 12.00 -17.80 -26.55
C ILE A 192 10.64 -18.47 -26.41
N ASN A 193 10.57 -19.77 -26.73
CA ASN A 193 9.35 -20.58 -26.51
C ASN A 193 9.46 -21.33 -25.17
N THR A 194 8.75 -20.86 -24.16
CA THR A 194 8.67 -21.49 -22.83
C THR A 194 7.56 -22.55 -22.77
N GLY A 195 6.71 -22.65 -23.79
CA GLY A 195 5.76 -23.76 -23.97
C GLY A 195 6.43 -25.09 -24.37
N GLU A 196 7.74 -25.12 -24.53
CA GLU A 196 8.50 -26.34 -24.79
C GLU A 196 8.37 -27.35 -23.63
N PHE A 197 8.25 -28.64 -23.98
CA PHE A 197 8.07 -29.73 -23.03
C PHE A 197 9.39 -30.15 -22.34
N ASP A 198 9.39 -30.14 -21.01
CA ASP A 198 10.45 -30.68 -20.17
C ASP A 198 10.18 -32.17 -19.84
N PRO A 199 11.00 -33.09 -20.35
CA PRO A 199 10.83 -34.52 -20.08
C PRO A 199 11.12 -34.92 -18.64
N ILE A 200 11.82 -34.10 -17.85
CA ILE A 200 12.18 -34.40 -16.46
C ILE A 200 10.98 -34.17 -15.54
N SER A 201 10.36 -33.00 -15.62
CA SER A 201 9.16 -32.68 -14.82
C SER A 201 7.86 -33.24 -15.42
N GLY A 202 7.86 -33.61 -16.70
CA GLY A 202 6.67 -34.05 -17.44
C GLY A 202 5.69 -32.91 -17.73
N ARG A 203 6.19 -31.67 -17.80
CA ARG A 203 5.44 -30.42 -17.96
C ARG A 203 6.14 -29.50 -18.97
N THR A 204 5.47 -28.49 -19.49
CA THR A 204 6.17 -27.40 -20.20
C THR A 204 6.87 -26.47 -19.20
N TYR A 205 7.90 -25.73 -19.64
CA TYR A 205 8.54 -24.73 -18.77
C TYR A 205 7.55 -23.62 -18.35
N GLN A 206 6.57 -23.31 -19.21
CA GLN A 206 5.49 -22.39 -18.88
C GLN A 206 4.53 -22.97 -17.84
N GLU A 207 4.22 -24.28 -17.86
CA GLU A 207 3.46 -24.92 -16.80
C GLU A 207 4.19 -24.81 -15.45
N LEU A 208 5.51 -24.97 -15.42
CA LEU A 208 6.32 -24.75 -14.21
C LEU A 208 6.27 -23.29 -13.75
N ALA A 209 6.34 -22.33 -14.67
CA ALA A 209 6.23 -20.92 -14.36
C ALA A 209 4.90 -20.54 -13.74
N TRP A 210 3.79 -21.06 -14.26
CA TRP A 210 2.47 -20.85 -13.66
C TRP A 210 2.34 -21.46 -12.27
N LEU A 211 2.95 -22.62 -12.03
CA LEU A 211 3.02 -23.20 -10.70
C LEU A 211 3.86 -22.37 -9.73
N ALA A 212 4.96 -21.78 -10.22
CA ALA A 212 5.80 -20.85 -9.45
C ALA A 212 5.01 -19.57 -9.10
N PHE A 213 4.34 -18.94 -10.06
CA PHE A 213 3.50 -17.77 -9.81
C PHE A 213 2.34 -18.02 -8.86
N ASN A 214 1.77 -19.21 -8.86
CA ASN A 214 0.73 -19.60 -7.89
C ASN A 214 1.24 -19.64 -6.42
N LYS A 215 2.54 -19.45 -6.19
CA LYS A 215 3.11 -19.25 -4.84
C LYS A 215 2.97 -17.82 -4.33
N TYR A 216 2.76 -16.83 -5.18
CA TYR A 216 2.43 -15.45 -4.78
C TYR A 216 0.94 -15.34 -4.42
N GLN A 217 0.54 -16.06 -3.38
CA GLN A 217 -0.83 -16.13 -2.92
C GLN A 217 -1.31 -14.79 -2.36
N THR A 218 -0.42 -14.01 -1.73
CA THR A 218 -0.75 -12.66 -1.25
C THR A 218 -1.20 -11.73 -2.39
N GLN A 219 -0.71 -11.95 -3.62
CA GLN A 219 -1.13 -11.22 -4.83
C GLN A 219 -2.35 -11.82 -5.52
N ALA A 220 -2.81 -12.98 -5.04
CA ALA A 220 -3.79 -13.84 -5.68
C ALA A 220 -3.46 -14.14 -7.15
N MET A 221 -2.18 -14.36 -7.43
CA MET A 221 -1.75 -14.93 -8.70
C MET A 221 -2.32 -16.35 -8.80
N GLY A 222 -3.21 -16.55 -9.76
CA GLY A 222 -3.98 -17.78 -9.93
C GLY A 222 -4.07 -18.16 -11.40
N PHE A 223 -3.00 -18.74 -11.93
CA PHE A 223 -2.91 -19.13 -13.33
C PHE A 223 -3.27 -20.60 -13.52
N VAL A 224 -4.04 -20.86 -14.57
CA VAL A 224 -4.30 -22.22 -15.06
C VAL A 224 -3.20 -22.58 -16.05
N PRO A 225 -2.41 -23.63 -15.79
CA PRO A 225 -1.37 -24.02 -16.71
C PRO A 225 -1.93 -24.46 -18.07
N ASN A 226 -1.41 -23.89 -19.17
CA ASN A 226 -1.69 -24.30 -20.55
C ASN A 226 -0.47 -25.02 -21.15
N ARG A 227 -0.72 -25.85 -22.17
CA ARG A 227 0.31 -26.70 -22.81
C ARG A 227 0.65 -26.28 -24.23
N ASP A 228 0.10 -25.16 -24.67
CA ASP A 228 0.40 -24.60 -25.97
C ASP A 228 1.77 -23.91 -25.94
N ASP A 229 2.26 -23.55 -27.13
CA ASP A 229 3.44 -22.68 -27.22
C ASP A 229 3.20 -21.38 -26.45
N PHE A 230 4.25 -20.89 -25.81
CA PHE A 230 4.23 -19.63 -25.08
C PHE A 230 5.50 -18.85 -25.38
N TYR A 231 5.37 -17.63 -25.89
CA TYR A 231 6.50 -16.87 -26.43
C TYR A 231 6.80 -15.62 -25.60
N TYR A 232 8.05 -15.52 -25.15
CA TYR A 232 8.64 -14.26 -24.67
C TYR A 232 9.53 -13.65 -25.74
N TYR A 233 9.58 -12.31 -25.79
CA TYR A 233 10.41 -11.55 -26.71
C TYR A 233 11.34 -10.60 -25.95
N TYR A 234 12.58 -10.52 -26.42
CA TYR A 234 13.64 -9.74 -25.79
C TYR A 234 14.33 -8.84 -26.82
N LEU A 235 14.48 -7.57 -26.46
CA LEU A 235 15.24 -6.59 -27.21
C LEU A 235 16.67 -6.58 -26.69
N LEU A 236 17.65 -6.82 -27.56
CA LEU A 236 19.07 -6.62 -27.22
C LEU A 236 19.37 -5.12 -27.17
N GLU A 237 19.72 -4.61 -25.99
CA GLU A 237 20.09 -3.21 -25.79
C GLU A 237 21.59 -3.00 -25.97
N LYS A 238 22.39 -3.88 -25.36
CA LYS A 238 23.86 -3.77 -25.39
C LYS A 238 24.52 -5.14 -25.37
N SER A 239 25.59 -5.29 -26.16
CA SER A 239 26.45 -6.46 -26.14
C SER A 239 27.91 -6.06 -26.22
N ARG A 240 28.75 -6.72 -25.40
CA ARG A 240 30.21 -6.62 -25.42
C ARG A 240 30.85 -7.76 -26.23
N SER A 241 30.08 -8.79 -26.57
CA SER A 241 30.50 -9.95 -27.36
C SER A 241 30.05 -9.79 -28.82
N SER A 242 30.67 -10.55 -29.73
CA SER A 242 30.24 -10.53 -31.13
C SER A 242 28.87 -11.19 -31.29
N ILE A 243 27.91 -10.48 -31.89
CA ILE A 243 26.56 -11.00 -32.14
C ILE A 243 26.35 -11.32 -33.64
N PRO A 244 25.58 -12.37 -33.98
CA PRO A 244 25.13 -12.61 -35.34
C PRO A 244 24.12 -11.52 -35.79
N THR A 245 23.82 -11.48 -37.09
CA THR A 245 22.81 -10.54 -37.63
C THR A 245 21.42 -10.74 -37.02
N ARG A 246 21.10 -11.95 -36.58
CA ARG A 246 19.88 -12.29 -35.85
C ARG A 246 20.19 -13.34 -34.80
N GLU A 247 19.86 -13.06 -33.55
CA GLU A 247 20.01 -14.03 -32.47
C GLU A 247 18.84 -15.01 -32.45
N THR A 248 19.17 -16.25 -32.13
CA THR A 248 18.22 -17.35 -31.87
C THR A 248 18.34 -17.86 -30.44
N SER A 249 19.41 -17.48 -29.75
CA SER A 249 19.67 -17.83 -28.37
C SER A 249 20.41 -16.71 -27.64
N PHE A 250 20.20 -16.61 -26.33
CA PHE A 250 20.97 -15.75 -25.44
C PHE A 250 22.49 -16.03 -25.51
N TYR A 251 22.89 -17.26 -25.85
CA TYR A 251 24.29 -17.69 -25.91
C TYR A 251 24.99 -17.35 -27.23
N ASP A 252 24.30 -16.80 -28.22
CA ASP A 252 24.91 -16.54 -29.53
C ASP A 252 26.09 -15.56 -29.39
N GLY A 253 27.32 -16.04 -29.62
CA GLY A 253 28.53 -15.24 -29.40
C GLY A 253 29.16 -15.32 -28.00
N LEU A 254 28.70 -16.23 -27.14
CA LEU A 254 29.25 -16.50 -25.81
C LEU A 254 29.77 -17.94 -25.70
N ASP A 255 30.93 -18.14 -25.06
CA ASP A 255 31.36 -19.46 -24.55
C ASP A 255 30.72 -19.67 -23.16
N SER A 256 29.58 -20.36 -23.11
CA SER A 256 28.86 -20.63 -21.87
C SER A 256 29.47 -21.77 -21.03
N SER A 257 30.59 -22.35 -21.46
CA SER A 257 31.28 -23.40 -20.71
C SER A 257 32.27 -22.81 -19.72
N LEU A 258 32.77 -23.63 -18.79
CA LEU A 258 33.72 -23.17 -17.77
C LEU A 258 34.99 -22.52 -18.39
N THR A 259 35.42 -22.97 -19.57
CA THR A 259 36.57 -22.41 -20.28
C THR A 259 36.33 -20.99 -20.80
N GLY A 260 35.08 -20.57 -20.96
CA GLY A 260 34.72 -19.21 -21.37
C GLY A 260 35.13 -18.16 -20.34
N LEU A 261 35.35 -18.53 -19.07
CA LEU A 261 35.91 -17.64 -18.06
C LEU A 261 37.30 -17.11 -18.43
N ALA A 262 38.04 -17.80 -19.31
CA ALA A 262 39.31 -17.32 -19.81
C ALA A 262 39.18 -16.09 -20.73
N ASP A 263 37.99 -15.82 -21.26
CA ASP A 263 37.70 -14.65 -22.10
C ASP A 263 37.30 -13.42 -21.27
N TYR A 264 37.16 -13.56 -19.94
CA TYR A 264 36.82 -12.44 -19.07
C TYR A 264 37.86 -11.30 -19.20
N PRO A 265 37.44 -10.03 -19.30
CA PRO A 265 38.34 -8.90 -19.45
C PRO A 265 39.45 -8.88 -18.38
N GLY A 266 40.71 -8.74 -18.81
CA GLY A 266 41.88 -8.76 -17.93
C GLY A 266 42.36 -10.16 -17.47
N ALA A 267 41.63 -11.23 -17.80
CA ALA A 267 42.04 -12.62 -17.56
C ALA A 267 42.84 -13.25 -18.71
N GLY A 268 42.52 -12.82 -19.95
CA GLY A 268 42.86 -13.35 -21.28
C GLY A 268 44.20 -14.10 -21.43
N SER A 269 44.27 -15.32 -20.92
CA SER A 269 45.43 -16.19 -21.10
C SER A 269 45.00 -17.59 -21.56
N GLU A 270 45.66 -18.05 -22.63
CA GLU A 270 45.59 -19.44 -23.10
C GLU A 270 45.95 -20.44 -21.99
N ALA A 271 46.76 -20.01 -21.01
CA ALA A 271 47.11 -20.79 -19.83
C ALA A 271 45.90 -21.09 -18.94
N LEU A 272 45.09 -20.08 -18.60
CA LEU A 272 43.87 -20.28 -17.80
C LEU A 272 42.88 -21.20 -18.52
N ARG A 273 42.68 -20.99 -19.82
CA ARG A 273 41.81 -21.86 -20.63
C ARG A 273 42.26 -23.33 -20.58
N LYS A 274 43.57 -23.59 -20.70
CA LYS A 274 44.15 -24.94 -20.58
C LYS A 274 43.95 -25.56 -19.20
N SER A 275 43.97 -24.76 -18.12
CA SER A 275 43.73 -25.26 -16.77
C SER A 275 42.24 -25.52 -16.47
N LEU A 276 41.33 -24.78 -17.10
CA LEU A 276 39.88 -24.97 -16.96
C LEU A 276 39.35 -26.17 -17.75
N GLU A 277 40.02 -26.51 -18.86
CA GLU A 277 39.60 -27.60 -19.76
C GLU A 277 39.51 -28.98 -19.07
N PRO A 278 40.48 -29.44 -18.24
CA PRO A 278 40.33 -30.68 -17.47
C PRO A 278 39.12 -30.67 -16.51
N ILE A 279 38.84 -29.54 -15.86
CA ILE A 279 37.72 -29.40 -14.92
C ILE A 279 36.39 -29.52 -15.67
N LYS A 280 36.27 -28.83 -16.81
CA LYS A 280 35.13 -28.93 -17.73
C LYS A 280 34.90 -30.37 -18.17
N ARG A 281 35.95 -31.07 -18.62
CA ARG A 281 35.86 -32.49 -19.03
C ARG A 281 35.39 -33.40 -17.90
N SER A 282 35.77 -33.11 -16.66
CA SER A 282 35.30 -33.87 -15.50
C SER A 282 33.79 -33.72 -15.30
N ALA A 283 33.25 -32.51 -15.49
CA ALA A 283 31.80 -32.26 -15.44
C ALA A 283 31.06 -32.93 -16.62
N GLU A 284 31.61 -32.87 -17.83
CA GLU A 284 31.05 -33.56 -19.01
C GLU A 284 31.04 -35.08 -18.80
N LYS A 285 32.16 -35.65 -18.32
CA LYS A 285 32.27 -37.06 -17.94
C LYS A 285 31.25 -37.44 -16.87
N ALA A 286 31.04 -36.60 -15.85
CA ALA A 286 30.03 -36.85 -14.83
C ALA A 286 28.62 -36.93 -15.44
N PHE A 287 28.28 -36.03 -16.37
CA PHE A 287 27.01 -36.05 -17.07
C PHE A 287 26.83 -37.32 -17.92
N GLU A 288 27.87 -37.76 -18.65
CA GLU A 288 27.85 -39.01 -19.43
C GLU A 288 27.70 -40.26 -18.55
N LEU A 289 28.29 -40.24 -17.35
CA LEU A 289 28.24 -41.34 -16.38
C LEU A 289 26.99 -41.34 -15.51
N PHE A 290 26.23 -40.24 -15.45
CA PHE A 290 25.07 -40.12 -14.58
C PHE A 290 24.00 -41.16 -14.91
N ARG A 291 23.64 -41.99 -13.93
CA ARG A 291 22.53 -42.93 -13.99
C ARG A 291 21.66 -42.69 -12.76
N LEU A 292 20.35 -42.53 -12.96
CA LEU A 292 19.41 -42.25 -11.86
C LEU A 292 19.45 -43.36 -10.78
N GLU A 293 19.67 -44.61 -11.18
CA GLU A 293 19.72 -45.77 -10.29
C GLU A 293 21.06 -45.94 -9.57
N ASP A 294 22.14 -45.36 -10.12
CA ASP A 294 23.50 -45.44 -9.56
C ASP A 294 24.35 -44.24 -10.02
N PRO A 295 24.28 -43.10 -9.31
CA PRO A 295 25.01 -41.90 -9.68
C PRO A 295 26.46 -41.86 -9.16
N VAL A 296 26.96 -42.93 -8.51
CA VAL A 296 28.27 -42.90 -7.81
C VAL A 296 29.42 -42.56 -8.75
N GLN A 297 29.48 -43.17 -9.94
CA GLN A 297 30.54 -42.88 -10.92
C GLN A 297 30.53 -41.43 -11.41
N ALA A 298 29.34 -40.82 -11.51
CA ALA A 298 29.23 -39.40 -11.80
C ALA A 298 29.77 -38.56 -10.64
N GLY A 299 29.42 -38.93 -9.40
CA GLY A 299 29.95 -38.28 -8.19
C GLY A 299 31.46 -38.34 -8.09
N GLU A 300 32.08 -39.48 -8.42
CA GLU A 300 33.55 -39.62 -8.49
C GLU A 300 34.18 -38.69 -9.53
N ALA A 301 33.58 -38.59 -10.73
CA ALA A 301 34.05 -37.67 -11.77
C ALA A 301 33.91 -36.18 -11.37
N VAL A 302 32.85 -35.83 -10.62
CA VAL A 302 32.70 -34.48 -10.04
C VAL A 302 33.76 -34.25 -8.96
N LEU A 303 34.05 -35.22 -8.09
CA LEU A 303 35.12 -35.09 -7.09
C LEU A 303 36.51 -34.89 -7.72
N GLU A 304 36.82 -35.61 -8.80
CA GLU A 304 38.05 -35.38 -9.58
C GLU A 304 38.13 -33.92 -10.05
N GLY A 305 37.04 -33.40 -10.61
CA GLY A 305 36.95 -32.01 -11.07
C GLY A 305 37.04 -30.99 -9.94
N LEU A 306 36.45 -31.29 -8.77
CA LEU A 306 36.53 -30.46 -7.56
C LEU A 306 37.98 -30.32 -7.08
N SER A 307 38.75 -31.42 -7.09
CA SER A 307 40.17 -31.41 -6.72
C SER A 307 40.98 -30.53 -7.68
N LEU A 308 40.77 -30.69 -9.00
CA LEU A 308 41.41 -29.85 -10.02
C LEU A 308 41.01 -28.37 -9.90
N LEU A 309 39.75 -28.08 -9.59
CA LEU A 309 39.25 -26.72 -9.40
C LEU A 309 39.89 -26.03 -8.18
N ARG A 310 40.05 -26.76 -7.07
CA ARG A 310 40.75 -26.26 -5.89
C ARG A 310 42.23 -26.04 -6.15
N GLU A 311 42.88 -26.92 -6.89
CA GLU A 311 44.27 -26.76 -7.31
C GLU A 311 44.45 -25.53 -8.21
N LEU A 312 43.56 -25.35 -9.20
CA LEU A 312 43.55 -24.15 -10.04
C LEU A 312 43.44 -22.88 -9.20
N ARG A 313 42.46 -22.83 -8.28
CA ARG A 313 42.26 -21.66 -7.40
C ARG A 313 43.48 -21.37 -6.52
N ALA A 314 44.13 -22.40 -5.98
CA ALA A 314 45.32 -22.24 -5.15
C ALA A 314 46.49 -21.59 -5.91
N HIS A 315 46.61 -21.84 -7.21
CA HIS A 315 47.67 -21.27 -8.07
C HIS A 315 47.21 -20.05 -8.87
N LEU A 316 45.93 -19.67 -8.81
CA LEU A 316 45.38 -18.58 -9.61
C LEU A 316 46.03 -17.23 -9.25
N ALA A 317 46.43 -17.06 -7.99
CA ALA A 317 47.11 -15.87 -7.49
C ALA A 317 48.53 -15.67 -8.03
N ASP A 318 49.15 -16.73 -8.57
CA ASP A 318 50.54 -16.73 -9.02
C ASP A 318 50.70 -16.32 -10.50
N GLY A 319 49.59 -15.99 -11.19
CA GLY A 319 49.56 -15.67 -12.63
C GLY A 319 49.76 -14.18 -12.98
N GLU A 320 50.01 -13.91 -14.28
CA GLU A 320 50.11 -12.54 -14.86
C GLU A 320 48.73 -11.91 -15.13
N MET A 321 47.76 -12.07 -14.22
CA MET A 321 46.38 -11.55 -14.37
C MET A 321 46.24 -10.17 -13.73
N GLU A 322 45.39 -9.30 -14.31
CA GLU A 322 45.02 -8.05 -13.66
C GLU A 322 44.32 -8.30 -12.31
N ALA A 323 44.67 -7.53 -11.28
CA ALA A 323 44.16 -7.75 -9.91
C ALA A 323 42.63 -7.66 -9.77
N VAL A 324 41.97 -6.90 -10.65
CA VAL A 324 40.50 -6.79 -10.69
C VAL A 324 39.90 -8.07 -11.27
N ALA A 325 40.44 -8.54 -12.39
CA ALA A 325 40.02 -9.79 -13.02
C ALA A 325 40.25 -11.01 -12.10
N TYR A 326 41.40 -11.05 -11.41
CA TYR A 326 41.69 -12.08 -10.43
C TYR A 326 40.61 -12.16 -9.34
N ARG A 327 40.26 -11.04 -8.71
CA ARG A 327 39.25 -11.00 -7.65
C ARG A 327 37.87 -11.43 -8.13
N GLY A 328 37.48 -11.01 -9.34
CA GLY A 328 36.22 -11.43 -9.96
C GLY A 328 36.18 -12.92 -10.23
N LEU A 329 37.23 -13.47 -10.85
CA LEU A 329 37.29 -14.88 -11.19
C LEU A 329 37.45 -15.79 -9.97
N ASP A 330 38.25 -15.43 -8.97
CA ASP A 330 38.35 -16.23 -7.74
C ASP A 330 37.00 -16.33 -7.02
N ALA A 331 36.25 -15.22 -6.90
CA ALA A 331 34.91 -15.25 -6.34
C ALA A 331 33.93 -16.13 -7.16
N TYR A 332 34.05 -16.11 -8.49
CA TYR A 332 33.23 -16.96 -9.36
C TYR A 332 33.57 -18.45 -9.19
N LEU A 333 34.87 -18.76 -9.16
CA LEU A 333 35.37 -20.13 -9.01
C LEU A 333 35.12 -20.67 -7.59
N ASP A 334 35.12 -19.83 -6.56
CA ASP A 334 34.71 -20.19 -5.20
C ASP A 334 33.28 -20.69 -5.16
N ARG A 335 32.37 -19.99 -5.83
CA ARG A 335 30.99 -20.49 -6.00
C ARG A 335 30.95 -21.81 -6.77
N LYS A 336 31.78 -21.99 -7.80
CA LYS A 336 31.88 -23.28 -8.51
C LYS A 336 32.41 -24.42 -7.65
N VAL A 337 33.28 -24.14 -6.67
CA VAL A 337 33.67 -25.14 -5.66
C VAL A 337 32.44 -25.62 -4.89
N HIS A 338 31.57 -24.71 -4.45
CA HIS A 338 30.33 -25.06 -3.77
C HIS A 338 29.34 -25.84 -4.67
N ASP A 339 29.20 -25.47 -5.94
CA ASP A 339 28.39 -26.21 -6.92
C ASP A 339 28.88 -27.66 -7.06
N PHE A 340 30.20 -27.86 -7.20
CA PHE A 340 30.82 -29.18 -7.29
C PHE A 340 30.69 -29.98 -5.99
N GLU A 341 30.86 -29.35 -4.82
CA GLU A 341 30.63 -29.98 -3.52
C GLU A 341 29.20 -30.50 -3.39
N SER A 342 28.20 -29.68 -3.72
CA SER A 342 26.79 -30.05 -3.63
C SER A 342 26.43 -31.21 -4.57
N VAL A 343 26.84 -31.14 -5.84
CA VAL A 343 26.56 -32.19 -6.81
C VAL A 343 27.27 -33.50 -6.46
N ALA A 344 28.54 -33.42 -6.04
CA ALA A 344 29.29 -34.60 -5.60
C ALA A 344 28.61 -35.26 -4.39
N ALA A 345 28.23 -34.49 -3.37
CA ALA A 345 27.55 -35.01 -2.18
C ALA A 345 26.26 -35.77 -2.55
N GLN A 346 25.41 -35.18 -3.39
CA GLN A 346 24.16 -35.79 -3.84
C GLN A 346 24.40 -37.08 -4.64
N CYS A 347 25.32 -37.06 -5.60
CA CYS A 347 25.65 -38.25 -6.40
C CYS A 347 26.28 -39.38 -5.57
N LEU A 348 27.02 -39.02 -4.52
CA LEU A 348 27.69 -39.96 -3.64
C LEU A 348 26.77 -40.46 -2.50
N GLY A 349 25.57 -39.91 -2.36
CA GLY A 349 24.64 -40.28 -1.28
C GLY A 349 25.18 -39.86 0.09
N LEU A 350 25.90 -38.74 0.15
CA LEU A 350 26.40 -38.14 1.39
C LEU A 350 25.52 -36.97 1.79
N HIS A 351 25.00 -37.02 3.02
CA HIS A 351 24.19 -35.94 3.57
C HIS A 351 24.68 -35.59 4.98
N LEU A 352 24.98 -34.31 5.19
CA LEU A 352 25.20 -33.78 6.53
C LEU A 352 23.84 -33.42 7.11
N GLU A 353 23.66 -33.71 8.39
CA GLU A 353 22.49 -33.30 9.15
C GLU A 353 22.97 -32.55 10.38
N CYS A 354 22.33 -31.40 10.68
CA CYS A 354 22.61 -30.60 11.87
C CYS A 354 21.27 -30.27 12.58
N LEU A 355 21.03 -30.92 13.73
CA LEU A 355 19.78 -30.78 14.48
C LEU A 355 20.02 -30.07 15.80
N ALA A 356 19.23 -29.03 16.06
CA ALA A 356 19.05 -28.44 17.37
C ALA A 356 17.88 -29.12 18.11
N ASP A 357 17.95 -29.24 19.43
CA ASP A 357 16.84 -29.76 20.25
C ASP A 357 15.66 -28.78 20.35
N ARG A 358 15.83 -27.55 19.84
CA ARG A 358 14.90 -26.42 19.94
C ARG A 358 15.26 -25.31 18.96
N ALA A 359 14.28 -24.47 18.60
CA ALA A 359 14.46 -23.40 17.63
C ALA A 359 14.60 -22.00 18.26
N ARG A 360 13.91 -21.69 19.38
CA ARG A 360 13.80 -20.31 19.91
C ARG A 360 14.53 -20.10 21.22
N MET A 361 15.70 -19.47 21.19
CA MET A 361 16.57 -19.33 22.36
C MET A 361 16.42 -17.95 22.98
N THR A 362 16.65 -17.80 24.28
CA THR A 362 16.82 -16.49 24.91
C THR A 362 18.31 -16.20 25.16
N PRO A 363 18.71 -14.92 25.25
CA PRO A 363 20.12 -14.60 25.49
C PRO A 363 20.65 -15.22 26.78
N GLY A 364 21.83 -15.85 26.72
CA GLY A 364 22.43 -16.62 27.81
C GLY A 364 21.90 -18.05 27.99
N GLN A 365 20.92 -18.49 27.19
CA GLN A 365 20.37 -19.84 27.26
C GLN A 365 21.35 -20.88 26.67
N ARG A 366 21.21 -22.13 27.10
CA ARG A 366 21.93 -23.28 26.56
C ARG A 366 21.01 -24.22 25.81
N PHE A 367 21.54 -24.84 24.76
CA PHE A 367 20.81 -25.83 23.96
C PHE A 367 21.77 -26.84 23.32
N ARG A 368 21.22 -27.94 22.83
CA ARG A 368 21.98 -29.04 22.26
C ARG A 368 21.93 -29.01 20.74
N VAL A 369 23.09 -29.12 20.12
CA VAL A 369 23.24 -29.33 18.68
C VAL A 369 23.86 -30.71 18.44
N THR A 370 23.27 -31.50 17.57
CA THR A 370 23.79 -32.82 17.17
C THR A 370 23.96 -32.83 15.67
N SER A 371 25.11 -33.30 15.19
CA SER A 371 25.37 -33.43 13.74
C SER A 371 25.74 -34.85 13.37
N ARG A 372 25.40 -35.24 12.14
CA ARG A 372 25.64 -36.59 11.61
C ARG A 372 25.91 -36.55 10.11
N ILE A 373 26.87 -37.36 9.66
CA ILE A 373 27.04 -37.71 8.25
C ILE A 373 26.29 -39.01 7.94
N TRP A 374 25.42 -38.95 6.95
CA TRP A 374 24.74 -40.09 6.35
C TRP A 374 25.49 -40.53 5.10
N ASN A 375 25.85 -41.82 5.03
CA ASN A 375 26.54 -42.43 3.89
C ASN A 375 25.67 -43.53 3.30
N HIS A 376 24.76 -43.15 2.42
CA HIS A 376 23.73 -44.04 1.87
C HIS A 376 24.29 -45.08 0.89
N ASN A 377 25.42 -44.78 0.24
CA ASN A 377 26.07 -45.66 -0.73
C ASN A 377 27.23 -46.48 -0.13
N HIS A 378 27.38 -46.47 1.21
CA HIS A 378 28.42 -47.22 1.93
C HIS A 378 29.84 -46.99 1.40
N LEU A 379 30.13 -45.75 1.01
CA LEU A 379 31.43 -45.37 0.47
C LEU A 379 32.56 -45.59 1.50
N PRO A 380 33.76 -45.97 1.06
CA PRO A 380 34.92 -46.12 1.95
C PRO A 380 35.46 -44.73 2.36
N ILE A 381 34.86 -44.15 3.40
CA ILE A 381 35.29 -42.88 3.99
C ILE A 381 36.54 -43.13 4.86
N LYS A 382 37.61 -42.38 4.60
CA LYS A 382 38.87 -42.46 5.36
C LYS A 382 38.82 -41.63 6.64
N ASP A 383 38.22 -40.45 6.59
CA ASP A 383 38.16 -39.51 7.71
C ASP A 383 36.94 -38.59 7.61
N ILE A 384 36.45 -38.16 8.76
CA ILE A 384 35.36 -37.20 8.91
C ILE A 384 35.75 -36.22 10.02
N SER A 385 35.76 -34.93 9.70
CA SER A 385 35.88 -33.87 10.71
C SER A 385 34.59 -33.05 10.77
N PHE A 386 34.32 -32.47 11.94
CA PHE A 386 33.20 -31.58 12.20
C PHE A 386 33.72 -30.27 12.77
N ASN A 387 33.23 -29.17 12.24
CA ASN A 387 33.56 -27.82 12.66
C ASN A 387 32.26 -27.03 12.84
N LEU A 388 31.87 -26.81 14.09
CA LEU A 388 30.69 -26.01 14.42
C LEU A 388 31.04 -24.53 14.34
N ARG A 389 30.42 -23.83 13.39
CA ARG A 389 30.51 -22.39 13.22
C ARG A 389 29.38 -21.72 14.01
N LEU A 390 29.76 -20.77 14.86
CA LEU A 390 28.84 -20.05 15.73
C LEU A 390 28.90 -18.55 15.44
N SER A 391 27.80 -17.87 15.76
CA SER A 391 27.75 -16.41 15.80
C SER A 391 28.73 -15.84 16.84
N GLU A 392 29.13 -14.58 16.66
CA GLU A 392 30.12 -13.93 17.52
C GLU A 392 29.69 -13.94 19.01
N GLY A 393 30.63 -14.32 19.88
CA GLY A 393 30.41 -14.36 21.34
C GLY A 393 29.69 -15.62 21.85
N TRP A 394 29.26 -16.54 20.99
CA TRP A 394 28.66 -17.81 21.39
C TRP A 394 29.76 -18.83 21.71
N GLU A 395 29.46 -19.75 22.63
CA GLU A 395 30.40 -20.81 23.05
C GLU A 395 29.80 -22.19 22.79
N ALA A 396 30.64 -23.19 22.55
CA ALA A 396 30.23 -24.59 22.49
C ALA A 396 31.17 -25.50 23.27
N HIS A 397 30.60 -26.55 23.84
CA HIS A 397 31.32 -27.60 24.54
C HIS A 397 30.91 -28.96 24.01
N ASP A 398 31.88 -29.86 23.81
CA ASP A 398 31.62 -31.22 23.34
C ASP A 398 30.64 -31.94 24.27
N GLU A 399 29.61 -32.55 23.68
CA GLU A 399 28.62 -33.35 24.39
C GLU A 399 28.66 -34.81 23.91
N PRO A 400 28.72 -35.81 24.83
CA PRO A 400 28.70 -37.21 24.45
C PRO A 400 27.46 -37.59 23.64
N VAL A 401 27.68 -38.30 22.53
CA VAL A 401 26.62 -38.89 21.70
C VAL A 401 26.72 -40.41 21.69
N SER A 402 25.57 -41.09 21.70
CA SER A 402 25.49 -42.54 21.52
C SER A 402 25.34 -42.91 20.04
N GLY A 403 26.03 -43.99 19.62
CA GLY A 403 25.94 -44.55 18.25
C GLY A 403 27.18 -45.34 17.83
N GLN A 404 26.98 -46.46 17.14
CA GLN A 404 28.01 -47.37 16.63
C GLN A 404 28.34 -47.02 15.17
N GLU A 405 29.32 -46.14 14.90
CA GLU A 405 30.20 -46.17 13.70
C GLU A 405 31.12 -44.94 13.65
N LEU A 406 32.37 -45.18 13.24
CA LEU A 406 33.45 -44.30 12.75
C LEU A 406 33.36 -42.77 12.99
N GLY A 407 33.04 -42.31 14.21
CA GLY A 407 33.02 -40.88 14.54
C GLY A 407 32.02 -40.06 13.71
N SER A 408 31.07 -40.69 13.00
CA SER A 408 30.20 -40.03 12.02
C SER A 408 29.07 -39.18 12.64
N LYS A 409 29.12 -38.97 13.95
CA LYS A 409 28.13 -38.24 14.75
C LYS A 409 28.84 -37.50 15.86
N ILE A 410 28.46 -36.25 16.08
CA ILE A 410 28.99 -35.39 17.14
C ILE A 410 27.86 -34.61 17.81
N GLY A 411 28.06 -34.22 19.07
CA GLY A 411 27.13 -33.39 19.82
C GLY A 411 27.85 -32.24 20.52
N TYR A 412 27.14 -31.13 20.70
CA TYR A 412 27.63 -29.93 21.37
C TYR A 412 26.54 -29.36 22.28
N GLU A 413 26.91 -28.93 23.48
CA GLU A 413 26.14 -27.95 24.26
C GLU A 413 26.58 -26.56 23.81
N VAL A 414 25.67 -25.81 23.21
CA VAL A 414 25.90 -24.43 22.75
C VAL A 414 25.34 -23.46 23.78
N VAL A 415 26.10 -22.41 24.09
CA VAL A 415 25.72 -21.31 24.98
C VAL A 415 25.55 -20.05 24.14
N VAL A 416 24.31 -19.55 24.11
CA VAL A 416 23.97 -18.29 23.44
C VAL A 416 24.66 -17.14 24.17
N ALA A 417 25.31 -16.24 23.43
CA ALA A 417 25.93 -15.06 24.02
C ALA A 417 24.94 -14.31 24.91
N SER A 418 25.41 -13.79 26.05
CA SER A 418 24.52 -12.99 26.89
C SER A 418 23.99 -11.82 26.06
N GLU A 419 24.83 -11.07 25.34
CA GLU A 419 24.49 -9.90 24.51
C GLU A 419 23.99 -10.26 23.09
N ALA A 420 23.51 -11.49 22.86
CA ALA A 420 23.08 -11.91 21.53
C ALA A 420 22.00 -10.99 20.95
N GLU A 421 22.17 -10.63 19.67
CA GLU A 421 21.17 -9.90 18.90
C GLU A 421 19.88 -10.73 18.78
N LEU A 422 18.75 -10.04 18.75
CA LEU A 422 17.43 -10.67 18.63
C LEU A 422 17.14 -11.02 17.17
N ALA A 423 16.32 -12.05 16.98
CA ALA A 423 15.83 -12.49 15.70
C ALA A 423 15.04 -11.36 15.04
N CYS A 424 15.62 -10.86 13.96
CA CYS A 424 15.05 -9.88 13.08
C CYS A 424 15.75 -10.03 11.73
N PRO A 425 15.04 -10.02 10.59
CA PRO A 425 15.69 -10.00 9.30
C PRO A 425 16.70 -8.85 9.20
N TYR A 426 17.86 -9.09 8.56
CA TYR A 426 18.98 -8.14 8.60
C TYR A 426 18.66 -6.73 8.07
N TRP A 427 17.61 -6.58 7.26
CA TRP A 427 17.17 -5.27 6.74
C TRP A 427 16.19 -4.54 7.67
N LEU A 428 15.79 -5.17 8.78
CA LEU A 428 14.87 -4.63 9.78
C LEU A 428 15.55 -4.41 11.14
N THR A 429 16.85 -4.69 11.26
CA THR A 429 17.63 -4.47 12.49
C THR A 429 17.74 -2.99 12.81
N GLU A 430 17.86 -2.15 11.79
CA GLU A 430 17.81 -0.70 11.90
C GLU A 430 16.51 -0.13 11.35
N ARG A 431 16.06 0.98 11.94
CA ARG A 431 14.88 1.69 11.45
C ARG A 431 15.20 2.29 10.08
N ARG A 432 14.42 1.90 9.07
CA ARG A 432 14.50 2.46 7.72
C ARG A 432 14.25 3.97 7.67
N ASP A 433 14.81 4.60 6.65
CA ASP A 433 14.33 5.88 6.13
C ASP A 433 12.94 5.71 5.48
N PRO A 434 12.22 6.79 5.15
CA PRO A 434 10.87 6.69 4.59
C PRO A 434 10.74 5.77 3.36
N TYR A 435 11.82 5.60 2.57
CA TYR A 435 11.79 4.81 1.33
C TYR A 435 12.95 3.80 1.17
N MET A 436 13.82 3.62 2.18
CA MET A 436 14.99 2.75 2.08
C MET A 436 15.41 2.15 3.44
N TYR A 437 15.70 0.86 3.45
CA TYR A 437 16.28 0.12 4.58
C TYR A 437 17.80 0.35 4.68
N HIS A 438 18.29 0.44 5.92
CA HIS A 438 19.72 0.45 6.19
C HIS A 438 20.20 -1.00 6.33
N TRP A 439 21.18 -1.39 5.51
CA TRP A 439 21.75 -2.72 5.56
C TRP A 439 23.06 -2.70 6.35
N PRO A 440 23.32 -3.72 7.19
CA PRO A 440 24.61 -3.87 7.84
C PRO A 440 25.71 -4.15 6.81
N ASP A 441 26.93 -3.73 7.13
CA ASP A 441 28.10 -4.00 6.29
C ASP A 441 28.30 -5.51 6.07
N GLY A 442 28.51 -5.94 4.82
CA GLY A 442 28.92 -7.31 4.50
C GLY A 442 28.23 -7.97 3.32
N ARG A 443 28.57 -9.25 3.08
CA ARG A 443 28.22 -10.02 1.87
C ARG A 443 26.80 -10.60 1.84
N HIS A 444 25.99 -10.36 2.87
CA HIS A 444 24.61 -10.83 2.93
C HIS A 444 23.59 -9.80 2.45
N ALA A 445 24.02 -8.54 2.26
CA ALA A 445 23.24 -7.52 1.57
C ALA A 445 22.65 -8.06 0.26
N SER A 446 21.37 -7.78 0.02
CA SER A 446 20.56 -8.28 -1.10
C SER A 446 20.07 -9.73 -1.01
N ARG A 447 20.56 -10.56 -0.07
CA ARG A 447 20.03 -11.93 0.11
C ARG A 447 18.63 -11.94 0.72
N PRO A 448 17.84 -13.03 0.54
CA PRO A 448 16.52 -13.16 1.12
C PRO A 448 16.50 -13.07 2.65
N PHE A 449 17.46 -13.70 3.34
CA PHE A 449 17.62 -13.68 4.80
C PHE A 449 19.10 -13.68 5.19
N GLY A 450 19.38 -13.43 6.47
CA GLY A 450 20.73 -13.46 7.03
C GLY A 450 21.33 -14.88 7.10
N PRO A 451 22.62 -15.02 7.43
CA PRO A 451 23.24 -16.31 7.65
C PRO A 451 22.64 -17.02 8.88
N ALA A 452 22.77 -18.35 8.92
CA ALA A 452 22.34 -19.12 10.08
C ALA A 452 23.22 -18.81 11.31
N LEU A 453 22.60 -18.76 12.50
CA LEU A 453 23.32 -18.47 13.74
C LEU A 453 24.29 -19.57 14.15
N VAL A 454 24.00 -20.80 13.72
CA VAL A 454 24.79 -22.01 13.94
C VAL A 454 24.81 -22.81 12.63
N GLU A 455 26.01 -23.12 12.16
CA GLU A 455 26.24 -23.90 10.94
C GLU A 455 27.24 -25.01 11.24
N MET A 456 26.96 -26.23 10.81
CA MET A 456 27.93 -27.31 10.83
C MET A 456 28.65 -27.37 9.49
N GLU A 457 29.98 -27.33 9.53
CA GLU A 457 30.83 -27.70 8.39
C GLU A 457 31.49 -29.05 8.66
N SER A 458 31.41 -29.97 7.71
CA SER A 458 32.08 -31.26 7.80
C SER A 458 32.97 -31.51 6.60
N GLU A 459 34.21 -31.90 6.85
CA GLU A 459 35.13 -32.36 5.80
C GLU A 459 35.17 -33.89 5.80
N VAL A 460 34.87 -34.48 4.64
CA VAL A 460 34.81 -35.93 4.41
C VAL A 460 35.89 -36.32 3.40
N ILE A 461 36.76 -37.27 3.77
CA ILE A 461 37.84 -37.76 2.90
C ILE A 461 37.43 -39.10 2.26
N ILE A 462 37.33 -39.12 0.93
CA ILE A 462 36.90 -40.27 0.13
C ILE A 462 38.03 -40.61 -0.84
N GLY A 463 38.70 -41.74 -0.62
CA GLY A 463 39.93 -42.03 -1.35
C GLY A 463 40.99 -40.96 -1.07
N GLU A 464 41.44 -40.23 -2.08
CA GLU A 464 42.37 -39.08 -1.92
C GLU A 464 41.64 -37.72 -2.06
N ASN A 465 40.35 -37.75 -2.38
CA ASN A 465 39.56 -36.56 -2.61
C ASN A 465 38.90 -36.08 -1.32
N ARG A 466 38.66 -34.77 -1.27
CA ARG A 466 38.13 -34.06 -0.12
C ARG A 466 36.81 -33.41 -0.47
N LEU A 467 35.77 -33.68 0.31
CA LEU A 467 34.46 -33.10 0.15
C LEU A 467 34.10 -32.28 1.39
N THR A 468 33.53 -31.08 1.20
CA THR A 468 33.07 -30.25 2.31
C THR A 468 31.55 -30.13 2.24
N LEU A 469 30.87 -30.40 3.35
CA LEU A 469 29.43 -30.33 3.52
C LEU A 469 29.10 -29.23 4.53
N ARG A 470 28.05 -28.46 4.30
CA ARG A 470 27.62 -27.36 5.19
C ARG A 470 26.12 -27.41 5.37
N GLU A 471 25.67 -27.38 6.62
CA GLU A 471 24.24 -27.38 6.95
C GLU A 471 23.96 -26.50 8.16
N PRO A 472 22.94 -25.62 8.10
CA PRO A 472 22.51 -24.85 9.25
C PRO A 472 21.86 -25.75 10.31
N ALA A 473 22.01 -25.40 11.58
CA ALA A 473 21.29 -26.08 12.65
C ALA A 473 19.79 -25.77 12.57
N ILE A 474 18.96 -26.82 12.56
CA ILE A 474 17.50 -26.70 12.54
C ILE A 474 16.84 -27.54 13.64
N LEU A 475 15.68 -27.11 14.12
CA LEU A 475 14.76 -27.98 14.83
C LEU A 475 13.91 -28.73 13.81
N ARG A 476 13.88 -30.07 13.89
CA ARG A 476 12.94 -30.91 13.14
C ARG A 476 11.94 -31.55 14.09
N GLU A 477 10.65 -31.31 13.88
CA GLU A 477 9.58 -31.89 14.71
C GLU A 477 8.30 -32.18 13.93
N SER A 478 7.46 -33.06 14.49
CA SER A 478 6.11 -33.36 13.99
C SER A 478 5.08 -32.38 14.56
N PHE A 479 4.09 -32.01 13.76
CA PHE A 479 2.96 -31.19 14.18
C PHE A 479 1.67 -31.63 13.45
N SER A 480 0.52 -31.03 13.79
CA SER A 480 -0.78 -31.39 13.22
C SER A 480 -0.90 -31.22 11.70
N GLY A 481 0.07 -30.59 11.03
CA GLY A 481 0.16 -30.46 9.57
C GLY A 481 1.27 -31.29 8.91
N GLY A 482 1.92 -32.21 9.64
CA GLY A 482 3.01 -33.05 9.12
C GLY A 482 4.28 -32.91 9.95
N PHE A 483 5.38 -32.50 9.31
CA PHE A 483 6.63 -32.15 9.99
C PHE A 483 7.10 -30.77 9.53
N ARG A 484 7.91 -30.11 10.35
CA ARG A 484 8.51 -28.81 10.04
C ARG A 484 9.98 -28.78 10.41
N GLU A 485 10.68 -27.86 9.76
CA GLU A 485 12.08 -27.54 10.00
C GLU A 485 12.20 -26.05 10.25
N LEU A 486 12.60 -25.67 11.47
CA LEU A 486 12.70 -24.27 11.89
C LEU A 486 14.17 -23.93 12.18
N PRO A 487 14.67 -22.78 11.69
CA PRO A 487 16.03 -22.34 12.01
C PRO A 487 16.16 -21.96 13.49
N VAL A 488 17.39 -22.03 14.00
CA VAL A 488 17.72 -21.50 15.33
C VAL A 488 17.67 -19.97 15.30
N VAL A 489 16.91 -19.39 16.23
CA VAL A 489 16.68 -17.94 16.37
C VAL A 489 16.78 -17.52 17.83
N VAL A 490 17.15 -16.27 18.09
CA VAL A 490 17.19 -15.70 19.45
C VAL A 490 15.99 -14.78 19.67
N VAL A 491 15.12 -15.11 20.62
CA VAL A 491 13.98 -14.29 21.02
C VAL A 491 14.23 -13.66 22.39
N PRO A 492 13.65 -12.48 22.68
CA PRO A 492 13.79 -11.85 23.98
C PRO A 492 13.05 -12.65 25.06
N PRO A 493 13.53 -12.75 26.32
CA PRO A 493 12.88 -13.56 27.35
C PRO A 493 11.47 -13.03 27.72
N ILE A 494 11.27 -11.71 27.62
CA ILE A 494 9.97 -11.05 27.77
C ILE A 494 9.72 -10.18 26.54
N SER A 495 8.49 -10.19 26.04
CA SER A 495 8.00 -9.18 25.08
C SER A 495 6.82 -8.42 25.66
N LEU A 496 6.68 -7.15 25.29
CA LEU A 496 5.60 -6.27 25.75
C LEU A 496 4.62 -6.04 24.60
N HIS A 497 3.33 -6.18 24.86
CA HIS A 497 2.26 -6.06 23.87
C HIS A 497 1.27 -5.00 24.38
N PRO A 498 1.47 -3.72 24.04
CA PRO A 498 0.49 -2.67 24.32
C PRO A 498 -0.88 -3.07 23.76
N ARG A 499 -1.95 -2.83 24.51
CA ARG A 499 -3.31 -3.15 24.03
C ARG A 499 -3.75 -2.25 22.87
N ALA A 500 -3.24 -1.03 22.85
CA ALA A 500 -3.36 -0.08 21.77
C ALA A 500 -1.98 0.51 21.51
N ASN A 501 -1.64 0.76 20.24
CA ASN A 501 -0.41 1.46 19.83
C ASN A 501 -0.64 2.97 19.67
N LYS A 502 -1.92 3.40 19.64
CA LYS A 502 -2.34 4.79 19.50
C LYS A 502 -3.54 5.07 20.39
N GLU A 503 -3.60 6.28 20.91
CA GLU A 503 -4.72 6.79 21.69
C GLU A 503 -5.04 8.21 21.23
N PHE A 504 -6.32 8.59 21.25
CA PHE A 504 -6.78 9.89 20.75
C PHE A 504 -7.50 10.65 21.85
N MET A 505 -7.14 11.91 22.04
CA MET A 505 -7.76 12.79 23.04
C MET A 505 -7.97 14.19 22.46
N LEU A 506 -9.03 14.86 22.89
CA LEU A 506 -9.22 16.28 22.59
C LEU A 506 -8.33 17.13 23.49
N ALA A 507 -7.75 18.19 22.91
CA ALA A 507 -7.10 19.25 23.68
C ALA A 507 -8.08 19.82 24.73
N SER A 508 -7.58 19.99 25.95
CA SER A 508 -8.39 20.34 27.12
C SER A 508 -7.68 21.34 28.03
N THR A 509 -8.45 22.27 28.58
CA THR A 509 -7.97 23.22 29.61
C THR A 509 -8.05 22.65 31.02
N VAL A 510 -8.51 21.40 31.16
CA VAL A 510 -8.52 20.66 32.44
C VAL A 510 -7.70 19.40 32.31
N GLU A 511 -7.13 18.96 33.43
CA GLU A 511 -6.40 17.70 33.52
C GLU A 511 -7.28 16.54 33.08
N GLN A 512 -6.69 15.63 32.30
CA GLN A 512 -7.36 14.42 31.81
C GLN A 512 -6.59 13.18 32.25
N SER A 513 -7.28 12.05 32.33
CA SER A 513 -6.67 10.78 32.70
C SER A 513 -6.98 9.71 31.66
N LEU A 514 -5.99 8.88 31.37
CA LEU A 514 -6.05 7.78 30.41
C LEU A 514 -5.64 6.48 31.12
N GLU A 515 -6.39 5.40 30.90
CA GLU A 515 -5.99 4.07 31.39
C GLU A 515 -5.35 3.29 30.25
N LEU A 516 -4.04 3.06 30.36
CA LEU A 516 -3.26 2.30 29.39
C LEU A 516 -3.03 0.88 29.88
N GLN A 517 -3.03 -0.08 28.95
CA GLN A 517 -2.86 -1.50 29.25
C GLN A 517 -1.74 -2.10 28.41
N VAL A 518 -0.94 -2.95 29.03
CA VAL A 518 0.14 -3.70 28.37
C VAL A 518 0.11 -5.16 28.84
N VAL A 519 0.30 -6.09 27.92
CA VAL A 519 0.47 -7.50 28.22
C VAL A 519 1.95 -7.84 28.10
N ALA A 520 2.53 -8.38 29.16
CA ALA A 520 3.84 -8.99 29.07
C ALA A 520 3.69 -10.49 28.79
N ARG A 521 4.51 -11.01 27.87
CA ARG A 521 4.54 -12.43 27.49
C ARG A 521 5.92 -13.00 27.73
N SER A 522 5.97 -14.17 28.38
CA SER A 522 7.19 -14.98 28.48
C SER A 522 7.45 -15.67 27.14
N ASN A 523 8.64 -15.49 26.59
CA ASN A 523 9.08 -16.26 25.43
C ASN A 523 10.07 -17.37 25.81
N GLU A 524 10.34 -17.57 27.11
CA GLU A 524 11.09 -18.74 27.56
C GLU A 524 10.29 -20.02 27.27
N GLU A 525 10.98 -21.03 26.76
CA GLU A 525 10.42 -22.38 26.63
C GLU A 525 10.35 -23.10 27.98
N PHE A 526 11.21 -22.73 28.94
CA PHE A 526 11.25 -23.34 30.27
C PHE A 526 11.69 -22.34 31.34
N GLY A 527 11.11 -22.46 32.52
CA GLY A 527 11.52 -21.71 33.71
C GLY A 527 10.84 -20.36 33.85
N LYS A 528 11.15 -19.72 34.98
CA LYS A 528 10.58 -18.46 35.42
C LYS A 528 11.29 -17.28 34.77
N VAL A 529 10.51 -16.27 34.39
CA VAL A 529 11.00 -14.95 34.00
C VAL A 529 10.46 -13.89 34.95
N ALA A 530 11.35 -13.06 35.46
CA ALA A 530 10.99 -11.95 36.34
C ALA A 530 11.65 -10.65 35.89
N GLY A 531 11.02 -9.53 36.21
CA GLY A 531 11.53 -8.20 35.89
C GLY A 531 10.74 -7.10 36.57
N VAL A 532 11.12 -5.85 36.31
CA VAL A 532 10.40 -4.66 36.77
C VAL A 532 9.89 -3.92 35.55
N LEU A 533 8.57 -3.80 35.42
CA LEU A 533 7.88 -3.11 34.34
C LEU A 533 7.62 -1.65 34.71
N ALA A 534 7.92 -0.73 33.81
CA ALA A 534 7.63 0.70 33.96
C ALA A 534 7.06 1.29 32.66
N LEU A 535 6.51 2.49 32.75
CA LEU A 535 6.02 3.28 31.63
C LEU A 535 6.69 4.66 31.67
N ASP A 536 7.58 4.91 30.72
CA ASP A 536 8.21 6.20 30.54
C ASP A 536 7.23 7.16 29.86
N THR A 537 7.11 8.36 30.41
CA THR A 537 6.14 9.37 29.99
C THR A 537 6.82 10.69 29.64
N PRO A 538 6.19 11.53 28.80
CA PRO A 538 6.68 12.88 28.51
C PRO A 538 6.83 13.74 29.77
N SER A 539 7.65 14.79 29.67
CA SER A 539 7.82 15.74 30.77
C SER A 539 6.48 16.38 31.19
N GLY A 540 6.21 16.41 32.49
CA GLY A 540 4.98 16.96 33.06
C GLY A 540 3.81 15.98 33.16
N TRP A 541 3.88 14.83 32.48
CA TRP A 541 2.89 13.76 32.61
C TRP A 541 3.20 12.93 33.86
N THR A 542 2.18 12.38 34.49
CA THR A 542 2.38 11.50 35.66
C THR A 542 1.73 10.14 35.42
N VAL A 543 2.31 9.10 36.02
CA VAL A 543 1.88 7.71 35.84
C VAL A 543 1.77 6.99 37.18
N GLU A 544 0.68 6.24 37.37
CA GLU A 544 0.42 5.41 38.53
C GLU A 544 -0.01 3.99 38.12
N PRO A 545 0.63 2.92 38.62
CA PRO A 545 1.84 2.94 39.44
C PRO A 545 3.08 3.35 38.61
N LYS A 546 4.13 3.85 39.27
CA LYS A 546 5.41 4.20 38.59
C LYS A 546 6.14 2.97 38.01
N GLN A 547 6.05 1.84 38.71
CA GLN A 547 6.63 0.57 38.31
C GLN A 547 5.83 -0.59 38.92
N VAL A 548 5.92 -1.76 38.30
CA VAL A 548 5.26 -3.00 38.73
C VAL A 548 6.24 -4.16 38.68
N ASP A 549 6.30 -4.96 39.75
CA ASP A 549 7.05 -6.21 39.74
C ASP A 549 6.33 -7.24 38.87
N LEU A 550 7.07 -7.83 37.93
CA LEU A 550 6.58 -8.82 36.99
C LEU A 550 7.22 -10.17 37.28
N SER A 551 6.39 -11.22 37.31
CA SER A 551 6.81 -12.61 37.48
C SER A 551 5.92 -13.52 36.64
N LEU A 552 6.52 -14.26 35.71
CA LEU A 552 5.89 -15.24 34.84
C LEU A 552 6.53 -16.59 35.17
N GLU A 553 5.74 -17.55 35.68
CA GLU A 553 6.27 -18.76 36.31
C GLU A 553 6.50 -19.90 35.30
N ASN A 554 5.71 -19.94 34.22
CA ASN A 554 5.76 -20.96 33.20
C ASN A 554 6.10 -20.39 31.81
N ALA A 555 6.45 -21.31 30.91
CA ALA A 555 6.61 -21.02 29.50
C ALA A 555 5.31 -20.46 28.90
N GLN A 556 5.44 -19.43 28.06
CA GLN A 556 4.30 -18.77 27.40
C GLN A 556 3.29 -18.09 28.34
N ASP A 557 3.60 -17.97 29.64
CA ASP A 557 2.77 -17.21 30.58
C ASP A 557 2.57 -15.77 30.08
N ILE A 558 1.35 -15.26 30.29
CA ILE A 558 0.99 -13.88 29.99
C ILE A 558 0.47 -13.20 31.25
N ALA A 559 0.82 -11.92 31.42
CA ALA A 559 0.29 -11.08 32.49
C ALA A 559 -0.08 -9.70 31.94
N ALA A 560 -1.28 -9.21 32.29
CA ALA A 560 -1.76 -7.90 31.89
C ALA A 560 -1.58 -6.88 33.03
N PHE A 561 -1.07 -5.71 32.69
CA PHE A 561 -0.81 -4.61 33.60
C PHE A 561 -1.57 -3.36 33.16
N ARG A 562 -1.89 -2.49 34.12
CA ARG A 562 -2.61 -1.24 33.88
C ARG A 562 -1.82 -0.07 34.47
N PHE A 563 -1.78 1.01 33.72
CA PHE A 563 -1.18 2.27 34.12
C PHE A 563 -2.22 3.37 33.94
N ARG A 564 -2.45 4.17 34.99
CA ARG A 564 -3.19 5.41 34.89
C ARG A 564 -2.21 6.52 34.58
N VAL A 565 -2.39 7.15 33.43
CA VAL A 565 -1.62 8.30 32.99
C VAL A 565 -2.46 9.56 33.17
N THR A 566 -1.89 10.55 33.83
CA THR A 566 -2.50 11.86 33.99
C THR A 566 -1.82 12.83 33.02
N VAL A 567 -2.62 13.37 32.11
CA VAL A 567 -2.24 14.36 31.10
C VAL A 567 -2.48 15.76 31.67
N PRO A 568 -1.46 16.63 31.73
CA PRO A 568 -1.59 17.97 32.31
C PRO A 568 -2.59 18.83 31.53
N SER A 569 -3.21 19.81 32.20
CA SER A 569 -4.04 20.82 31.55
C SER A 569 -3.23 21.68 30.60
N ASP A 570 -3.89 22.26 29.58
CA ASP A 570 -3.28 23.18 28.61
C ASP A 570 -2.13 22.55 27.80
N ILE A 571 -2.16 21.23 27.63
CA ILE A 571 -1.24 20.50 26.76
C ILE A 571 -1.48 20.93 25.30
N SER A 572 -0.40 21.17 24.57
CA SER A 572 -0.48 21.57 23.16
C SER A 572 -0.95 20.39 22.31
N ALA A 573 -1.66 20.67 21.22
CA ALA A 573 -1.99 19.66 20.23
C ALA A 573 -0.69 19.09 19.62
N GLY A 574 -0.66 17.77 19.42
CA GLY A 574 0.52 17.08 18.93
C GLY A 574 0.59 15.62 19.37
N ASP A 575 1.69 14.98 19.01
CA ASP A 575 1.92 13.55 19.24
C ASP A 575 2.87 13.36 20.43
N TYR A 576 2.43 12.58 21.41
CA TYR A 576 3.17 12.30 22.64
C TYR A 576 3.44 10.81 22.76
N GLN A 577 4.70 10.40 22.72
CA GLN A 577 5.09 9.01 22.83
C GLN A 577 5.33 8.59 24.28
N LEU A 578 4.73 7.47 24.68
CA LEU A 578 4.96 6.80 25.95
C LEU A 578 5.57 5.43 25.68
N ARG A 579 6.55 5.00 26.48
CA ARG A 579 7.32 3.78 26.22
C ARG A 579 7.23 2.82 27.39
N TYR A 580 6.80 1.59 27.14
CA TYR A 580 6.91 0.53 28.12
C TYR A 580 8.31 -0.06 28.13
N VAL A 581 8.86 -0.26 29.32
CA VAL A 581 10.18 -0.85 29.51
C VAL A 581 10.09 -1.90 30.61
N VAL A 582 10.61 -3.11 30.35
CA VAL A 582 10.79 -4.13 31.39
C VAL A 582 12.27 -4.40 31.60
N ARG A 583 12.76 -4.17 32.82
CA ARG A 583 14.13 -4.52 33.22
C ARG A 583 14.18 -5.96 33.72
N SER A 584 14.85 -6.84 33.00
CA SER A 584 15.03 -8.25 33.35
C SER A 584 16.45 -8.72 33.07
N ARG A 585 17.04 -9.51 33.99
CA ARG A 585 18.42 -10.04 33.89
C ARG A 585 19.49 -8.96 33.60
N GLY A 586 19.31 -7.75 34.13
CA GLY A 586 20.24 -6.63 33.94
C GLY A 586 20.12 -5.90 32.61
N ARG A 587 19.12 -6.21 31.79
CA ARG A 587 18.81 -5.51 30.53
C ARG A 587 17.41 -4.95 30.50
N ASP A 588 17.26 -3.92 29.68
CA ASP A 588 15.97 -3.31 29.38
C ASP A 588 15.43 -3.93 28.08
N TYR A 589 14.16 -4.33 28.12
CA TYR A 589 13.40 -4.78 26.96
C TYR A 589 12.21 -3.84 26.79
N ASP A 590 12.18 -3.12 25.68
CA ASP A 590 11.21 -2.05 25.41
C ASP A 590 10.55 -2.22 24.04
N PHE A 591 10.30 -3.47 23.65
CA PHE A 591 9.78 -3.82 22.33
C PHE A 591 8.64 -4.85 22.36
N VAL A 592 7.86 -4.83 21.29
CA VAL A 592 6.91 -5.83 20.85
C VAL A 592 7.62 -6.83 19.96
N LEU A 593 7.33 -8.11 20.15
CA LEU A 593 7.82 -9.18 19.28
C LEU A 593 6.65 -9.70 18.43
N ASN A 594 6.62 -9.30 17.15
CA ASN A 594 5.55 -9.64 16.21
C ASN A 594 5.98 -10.81 15.31
N PRO A 595 5.46 -12.03 15.51
CA PRO A 595 5.80 -13.16 14.65
C PRO A 595 5.06 -13.07 13.31
N VAL A 596 5.81 -13.21 12.22
CA VAL A 596 5.28 -13.48 10.88
C VAL A 596 5.35 -14.98 10.64
N ARG A 597 4.25 -15.58 10.19
CA ARG A 597 4.12 -17.04 10.10
C ARG A 597 3.53 -17.47 8.78
N MET A 598 4.20 -18.42 8.13
CA MET A 598 3.66 -19.15 7.00
C MET A 598 3.24 -20.55 7.45
N GLY A 599 2.01 -20.93 7.12
CA GLY A 599 1.44 -22.24 7.45
C GLY A 599 1.57 -23.24 6.31
N ALA A 600 1.40 -24.52 6.62
CA ALA A 600 1.24 -25.52 5.57
C ALA A 600 -0.02 -25.23 4.73
N PRO A 601 -0.01 -25.52 3.41
CA PRO A 601 -1.18 -25.36 2.56
C PRO A 601 -2.40 -26.12 3.10
N GLY A 602 -3.58 -25.50 3.04
CA GLY A 602 -4.85 -26.14 3.40
C GLY A 602 -5.20 -26.08 4.90
N LEU A 603 -4.46 -25.33 5.72
CA LEU A 603 -4.85 -25.09 7.11
C LEU A 603 -6.16 -24.26 7.18
N PRO A 604 -7.13 -24.64 8.02
CA PRO A 604 -8.43 -23.96 8.11
C PRO A 604 -8.39 -22.63 8.88
N ARG A 605 -7.24 -22.27 9.46
CA ARG A 605 -7.03 -21.08 10.28
C ARG A 605 -5.66 -20.48 9.97
N LEU A 606 -5.49 -19.20 10.30
CA LEU A 606 -4.19 -18.55 10.24
C LEU A 606 -3.15 -19.33 11.07
N PRO A 607 -1.92 -19.47 10.56
CA PRO A 607 -0.88 -20.21 11.23
C PRO A 607 -0.48 -19.55 12.55
N ASP A 608 -0.26 -20.38 13.56
CA ASP A 608 0.26 -20.00 14.87
C ASP A 608 1.59 -20.71 15.18
N ALA A 609 2.11 -20.51 16.39
CA ALA A 609 3.38 -21.09 16.82
C ALA A 609 3.43 -22.63 16.69
N SER A 610 2.27 -23.30 16.73
CA SER A 610 2.15 -24.76 16.67
C SER A 610 1.95 -25.29 15.24
N THR A 611 1.60 -24.43 14.29
CA THR A 611 1.20 -24.82 12.93
C THR A 611 2.02 -24.16 11.81
N ALA A 612 2.84 -23.16 12.14
CA ALA A 612 3.73 -22.52 11.18
C ALA A 612 4.86 -23.45 10.73
N ILE A 613 5.16 -23.42 9.43
CA ILE A 613 6.30 -24.09 8.78
C ILE A 613 7.47 -23.14 8.51
N ARG A 614 7.21 -21.83 8.52
CA ARG A 614 8.22 -20.76 8.55
C ARG A 614 7.81 -19.73 9.59
N GLU A 615 8.78 -19.18 10.29
CA GLU A 615 8.58 -18.12 11.26
C GLU A 615 9.76 -17.15 11.23
N GLU A 616 9.46 -15.87 11.20
CA GLU A 616 10.39 -14.75 11.34
C GLU A 616 9.74 -13.71 12.24
N PHE A 617 10.51 -12.74 12.72
CA PHE A 617 10.03 -11.77 13.70
C PHE A 617 10.28 -10.34 13.24
N VAL A 618 9.27 -9.49 13.45
CA VAL A 618 9.42 -8.04 13.40
C VAL A 618 9.50 -7.55 14.84
N VAL A 619 10.57 -6.84 15.17
CA VAL A 619 10.76 -6.22 16.48
C VAL A 619 10.41 -4.75 16.37
N GLU A 620 9.41 -4.31 17.14
CA GLU A 620 8.94 -2.92 17.14
C GLU A 620 9.06 -2.31 18.53
N PRO A 621 9.33 -1.01 18.70
CA PRO A 621 9.29 -0.38 20.01
C PRO A 621 7.91 -0.56 20.69
N ALA A 622 7.89 -0.88 21.98
CA ALA A 622 6.69 -0.98 22.82
C ALA A 622 6.21 0.42 23.22
N VAL A 623 5.84 1.20 22.22
CA VAL A 623 5.44 2.61 22.33
C VAL A 623 3.94 2.77 22.07
N ILE A 624 3.31 3.64 22.84
CA ILE A 624 1.98 4.18 22.55
C ILE A 624 2.14 5.64 22.15
N THR A 625 1.52 6.02 21.04
CA THR A 625 1.41 7.44 20.66
C THR A 625 0.05 7.98 21.10
N VAL A 626 0.05 8.98 21.99
CA VAL A 626 -1.14 9.73 22.37
C VAL A 626 -1.24 10.96 21.49
N HIS A 627 -2.25 10.99 20.63
CA HIS A 627 -2.56 12.10 19.74
C HIS A 627 -3.50 13.09 20.45
N ILE A 628 -2.99 14.29 20.75
CA ILE A 628 -3.81 15.40 21.25
C ILE A 628 -4.33 16.19 20.04
N ILE A 629 -5.64 16.11 19.81
CA ILE A 629 -6.34 16.69 18.67
C ILE A 629 -7.01 18.00 19.09
N ASP A 630 -6.76 19.07 18.33
CA ASP A 630 -7.50 20.33 18.44
C ASP A 630 -8.57 20.39 17.35
N ALA A 631 -9.68 19.69 17.57
CA ALA A 631 -10.84 19.69 16.69
C ALA A 631 -12.13 19.89 17.50
N LYS A 632 -13.01 20.73 16.97
CA LYS A 632 -14.33 21.02 17.55
C LYS A 632 -15.38 20.19 16.84
N PHE A 633 -16.26 19.57 17.62
CA PHE A 633 -17.41 18.81 17.12
C PHE A 633 -18.72 19.46 17.56
N VAL A 634 -19.76 19.35 16.73
CA VAL A 634 -21.11 19.84 17.10
C VAL A 634 -21.78 18.79 17.99
N PRO A 635 -22.16 19.14 19.23
CA PRO A 635 -22.76 18.19 20.16
C PRO A 635 -24.21 17.86 19.79
N GLY A 636 -24.66 16.65 20.15
CA GLY A 636 -26.07 16.24 20.08
C GLY A 636 -26.56 15.78 18.71
N LEU A 637 -25.68 15.68 17.70
CA LEU A 637 -25.99 15.08 16.41
C LEU A 637 -25.92 13.55 16.50
N LYS A 638 -26.83 12.87 15.80
CA LYS A 638 -26.88 11.41 15.69
C LYS A 638 -26.36 10.94 14.34
N TYR A 639 -25.41 10.01 14.37
CA TYR A 639 -24.77 9.49 13.18
C TYR A 639 -25.03 8.00 12.99
N ALA A 640 -25.23 7.59 11.75
CA ALA A 640 -25.12 6.18 11.36
C ALA A 640 -23.92 5.97 10.43
N TYR A 641 -23.32 4.79 10.49
CA TYR A 641 -22.18 4.41 9.67
C TYR A 641 -22.42 3.08 8.95
N LEU A 642 -22.29 3.09 7.63
CA LEU A 642 -22.34 1.93 6.76
C LEU A 642 -20.90 1.50 6.44
N LYS A 643 -20.33 0.64 7.30
CA LYS A 643 -18.93 0.20 7.17
C LYS A 643 -18.69 -0.51 5.83
N GLY A 644 -17.60 -0.14 5.17
CA GLY A 644 -17.11 -0.71 3.92
C GLY A 644 -15.99 -1.71 4.18
N MET A 645 -14.85 -1.55 3.48
CA MET A 645 -13.65 -2.36 3.75
C MET A 645 -13.19 -2.21 5.21
N ASP A 646 -12.35 -3.12 5.69
CA ASP A 646 -11.84 -3.02 7.05
C ASP A 646 -10.97 -1.75 7.21
N GLU A 647 -11.33 -0.91 8.19
CA GLU A 647 -10.81 0.43 8.42
C GLU A 647 -11.02 0.86 9.88
N GLU A 648 -10.19 1.79 10.37
CA GLU A 648 -10.05 2.20 11.78
C GLU A 648 -10.67 3.59 12.11
N VAL A 649 -11.43 4.21 11.20
CA VAL A 649 -12.03 5.55 11.38
C VAL A 649 -12.92 5.60 12.61
N LEU A 650 -13.84 4.64 12.76
CA LEU A 650 -14.75 4.63 13.90
C LEU A 650 -14.03 4.41 15.24
N GLU A 651 -13.00 3.55 15.24
CA GLU A 651 -12.18 3.28 16.42
C GLU A 651 -11.38 4.51 16.83
N THR A 652 -10.94 5.30 15.84
CA THR A 652 -10.23 6.56 16.02
C THR A 652 -11.13 7.68 16.57
N LEU A 653 -12.39 7.75 16.13
CA LEU A 653 -13.32 8.84 16.50
C LEU A 653 -14.04 8.62 17.83
N ARG A 654 -14.27 7.37 18.24
CA ARG A 654 -15.01 7.04 19.48
C ARG A 654 -14.38 7.62 20.76
N PRO A 655 -13.05 7.60 20.97
CA PRO A 655 -12.40 8.23 22.12
C PRO A 655 -12.65 9.75 22.22
N LEU A 656 -13.00 10.41 21.12
CA LEU A 656 -13.30 11.84 21.07
C LEU A 656 -14.75 12.17 21.48
N GLY A 657 -15.53 11.18 21.91
CA GLY A 657 -16.91 11.35 22.37
C GLY A 657 -17.96 11.33 21.26
N LEU A 658 -17.61 10.81 20.07
CA LEU A 658 -18.55 10.62 18.97
C LEU A 658 -19.18 9.22 19.01
N GLU A 659 -20.51 9.17 18.91
CA GLU A 659 -21.28 7.92 18.85
C GLU A 659 -21.82 7.70 17.43
N PHE A 660 -21.65 6.49 16.92
CA PHE A 660 -22.12 6.06 15.60
C PHE A 660 -22.89 4.75 15.72
N ASP A 661 -24.10 4.72 15.17
CA ASP A 661 -24.85 3.48 15.00
C ASP A 661 -24.36 2.76 13.74
N LEU A 662 -23.86 1.53 13.90
CA LEU A 662 -23.44 0.68 12.78
C LEU A 662 -24.68 0.00 12.19
N ILE A 663 -24.99 0.30 10.92
CA ILE A 663 -26.12 -0.34 10.23
C ILE A 663 -25.61 -1.54 9.43
N SER A 664 -26.04 -2.73 9.82
CA SER A 664 -25.77 -3.98 9.11
C SER A 664 -26.60 -4.11 7.82
N ASP A 665 -26.25 -5.07 6.96
CA ASP A 665 -27.01 -5.35 5.73
C ASP A 665 -28.44 -5.83 6.04
N ASP A 666 -28.62 -6.59 7.12
CA ASP A 666 -29.92 -7.05 7.56
C ASP A 666 -30.81 -5.88 8.02
N GLU A 667 -30.25 -4.98 8.84
CA GLU A 667 -30.96 -3.82 9.38
C GLU A 667 -31.32 -2.77 8.32
N LEU A 668 -30.44 -2.57 7.33
CA LEU A 668 -30.65 -1.59 6.27
C LEU A 668 -32.00 -1.80 5.55
N GLY A 669 -32.47 -3.05 5.49
CA GLY A 669 -33.74 -3.45 4.88
C GLY A 669 -35.01 -3.01 5.63
N TYR A 670 -34.94 -2.55 6.89
CA TYR A 670 -36.13 -2.15 7.65
C TYR A 670 -35.93 -0.99 8.63
N SER A 671 -34.69 -0.56 8.89
CA SER A 671 -34.41 0.55 9.81
C SER A 671 -34.98 1.89 9.34
N ASP A 672 -35.48 2.69 10.29
CA ASP A 672 -35.88 4.07 10.04
C ASP A 672 -34.64 4.97 9.97
N LEU A 673 -34.25 5.34 8.75
CA LEU A 673 -33.07 6.14 8.49
C LEU A 673 -33.24 7.61 8.94
N ASN A 674 -34.48 8.07 9.11
CA ASN A 674 -34.78 9.45 9.52
C ASN A 674 -34.44 9.74 10.99
N LEU A 675 -34.01 8.73 11.76
CA LEU A 675 -33.51 8.88 13.13
C LEU A 675 -32.11 9.55 13.19
N TYR A 676 -31.41 9.62 12.06
CA TYR A 676 -30.03 10.09 11.96
C TYR A 676 -29.95 11.47 11.32
N ASP A 677 -29.16 12.36 11.89
CA ASP A 677 -28.86 13.67 11.32
C ASP A 677 -27.92 13.52 10.10
N ALA A 678 -26.97 12.59 10.17
CA ALA A 678 -26.16 12.20 9.02
C ALA A 678 -25.86 10.69 8.98
N ILE A 679 -25.80 10.15 7.76
CA ILE A 679 -25.38 8.78 7.46
C ILE A 679 -24.07 8.84 6.67
N ILE A 680 -23.08 8.08 7.12
CA ILE A 680 -21.77 8.00 6.47
C ILE A 680 -21.64 6.64 5.79
N VAL A 681 -21.31 6.65 4.50
CA VAL A 681 -20.96 5.45 3.74
C VAL A 681 -19.44 5.33 3.67
N GLY A 682 -18.91 4.24 4.22
CA GLY A 682 -17.48 3.98 4.25
C GLY A 682 -16.89 3.68 2.87
N PRO A 683 -15.55 3.67 2.76
CA PRO A 683 -14.86 3.39 1.51
C PRO A 683 -15.25 2.06 0.87
N ASN A 684 -15.55 2.07 -0.43
CA ASN A 684 -15.95 0.90 -1.21
C ASN A 684 -17.16 0.11 -0.68
N ALA A 685 -17.92 0.63 0.29
CA ALA A 685 -19.06 -0.09 0.87
C ALA A 685 -20.07 -0.53 -0.20
N TYR A 686 -20.36 0.30 -1.20
CA TYR A 686 -21.28 -0.04 -2.30
C TYR A 686 -20.76 -1.17 -3.20
N LEU A 687 -19.45 -1.40 -3.26
CA LEU A 687 -18.85 -2.41 -4.12
C LEU A 687 -18.79 -3.78 -3.47
N ILE A 688 -18.65 -3.82 -2.15
CA ILE A 688 -18.45 -5.07 -1.40
C ILE A 688 -19.73 -5.54 -0.69
N ARG A 689 -20.67 -4.64 -0.39
CA ARG A 689 -21.95 -4.97 0.28
C ARG A 689 -23.10 -4.99 -0.72
N ASN A 690 -23.50 -6.19 -1.13
CA ASN A 690 -24.55 -6.38 -2.14
C ASN A 690 -25.91 -5.83 -1.68
N GLU A 691 -26.27 -5.99 -0.40
CA GLU A 691 -27.55 -5.50 0.11
C GLU A 691 -27.58 -3.96 0.22
N LEU A 692 -26.44 -3.33 0.56
CA LEU A 692 -26.29 -1.88 0.47
C LEU A 692 -26.51 -1.36 -0.95
N ALA A 693 -25.89 -2.01 -1.95
CA ALA A 693 -26.08 -1.64 -3.35
C ALA A 693 -27.55 -1.75 -3.80
N LYS A 694 -28.26 -2.80 -3.38
CA LYS A 694 -29.69 -2.98 -3.69
C LYS A 694 -30.60 -1.97 -3.00
N ASN A 695 -30.22 -1.51 -1.81
CA ASN A 695 -31.00 -0.53 -1.01
C ASN A 695 -30.55 0.92 -1.21
N ALA A 696 -29.73 1.21 -2.23
CA ALA A 696 -29.21 2.55 -2.48
C ALA A 696 -30.31 3.61 -2.65
N SER A 697 -31.46 3.25 -3.22
CA SER A 697 -32.60 4.17 -3.39
C SER A 697 -33.09 4.70 -2.04
N ARG A 698 -33.09 3.90 -0.98
CA ARG A 698 -33.53 4.34 0.36
C ARG A 698 -32.63 5.40 0.96
N LEU A 699 -31.33 5.36 0.64
CA LEU A 699 -30.40 6.39 1.08
C LEU A 699 -30.67 7.69 0.34
N LEU A 700 -30.99 7.63 -0.95
CA LEU A 700 -31.42 8.80 -1.72
C LEU A 700 -32.78 9.34 -1.23
N ASP A 701 -33.74 8.47 -0.91
CA ASP A 701 -35.03 8.86 -0.30
C ASP A 701 -34.83 9.57 1.05
N TYR A 702 -33.89 9.09 1.87
CA TYR A 702 -33.47 9.72 3.11
C TYR A 702 -32.90 11.12 2.88
N VAL A 703 -32.02 11.30 1.89
CA VAL A 703 -31.51 12.64 1.52
C VAL A 703 -32.65 13.53 1.04
N GLU A 704 -33.51 13.02 0.16
CA GLU A 704 -34.66 13.76 -0.37
C GLU A 704 -35.56 14.28 0.75
N GLN A 705 -35.72 13.49 1.82
CA GLN A 705 -36.51 13.83 3.00
C GLN A 705 -35.84 14.80 3.98
N GLY A 706 -34.56 15.16 3.80
CA GLY A 706 -33.86 16.14 4.65
C GLY A 706 -32.59 15.62 5.30
N GLY A 707 -32.29 14.34 5.13
CA GLY A 707 -31.09 13.70 5.66
C GLY A 707 -29.80 14.19 5.03
N THR A 708 -28.68 14.00 5.74
CA THR A 708 -27.34 14.25 5.19
C THR A 708 -26.65 12.92 4.91
N LEU A 709 -26.27 12.68 3.65
CA LEU A 709 -25.51 11.48 3.25
C LEU A 709 -24.09 11.88 2.87
N ILE A 710 -23.11 11.34 3.58
CA ILE A 710 -21.67 11.54 3.34
C ILE A 710 -21.11 10.24 2.77
N VAL A 711 -20.67 10.26 1.52
CA VAL A 711 -20.13 9.09 0.82
C VAL A 711 -18.62 9.26 0.65
N GLN A 712 -17.85 8.40 1.31
CA GLN A 712 -16.42 8.27 1.06
C GLN A 712 -16.17 7.55 -0.27
N TYR A 713 -14.92 7.57 -0.77
CA TYR A 713 -14.58 7.09 -2.10
C TYR A 713 -15.14 5.70 -2.41
N GLN A 714 -15.51 5.50 -3.68
CA GLN A 714 -15.96 4.22 -4.21
C GLN A 714 -15.18 3.94 -5.50
N GLY A 715 -14.79 2.69 -5.72
CA GLY A 715 -14.09 2.28 -6.93
C GLY A 715 -14.96 2.38 -8.19
N TYR A 716 -14.36 2.11 -9.35
CA TYR A 716 -14.97 2.34 -10.67
C TYR A 716 -16.35 1.68 -10.89
N GLY A 717 -16.66 0.60 -10.16
CA GLY A 717 -17.97 -0.06 -10.19
C GLY A 717 -19.14 0.79 -9.64
N TYR A 718 -18.86 1.95 -9.04
CA TYR A 718 -19.84 2.90 -8.51
C TYR A 718 -20.59 3.66 -9.61
N GLN A 719 -19.91 3.90 -10.75
CA GLN A 719 -20.45 4.68 -11.86
C GLN A 719 -21.63 3.97 -12.53
N GLY A 720 -22.67 4.74 -12.87
CA GLY A 720 -23.79 4.27 -13.71
C GLY A 720 -24.75 3.28 -13.04
N ARG A 721 -24.69 3.14 -11.71
CA ARG A 721 -25.53 2.20 -10.94
C ARG A 721 -26.74 2.85 -10.25
N GLY A 722 -26.91 4.17 -10.37
CA GLY A 722 -28.00 4.90 -9.71
C GLY A 722 -27.79 5.11 -8.21
N PHE A 723 -26.53 5.10 -7.75
CA PHE A 723 -26.18 5.29 -6.32
C PHE A 723 -26.01 6.76 -5.93
N THR A 724 -25.96 7.67 -6.90
CA THR A 724 -25.76 9.11 -6.70
C THR A 724 -27.04 9.88 -7.06
N PRO A 725 -27.28 11.06 -6.45
CA PRO A 725 -28.40 11.92 -6.83
C PRO A 725 -28.40 12.31 -8.31
N TYR A 726 -27.22 12.64 -8.85
CA TYR A 726 -27.06 13.09 -10.22
C TYR A 726 -25.89 12.37 -10.93
N PRO A 727 -25.85 12.37 -12.28
CA PRO A 727 -24.82 11.66 -13.03
C PRO A 727 -23.40 12.20 -12.82
N PHE A 728 -22.42 11.31 -12.92
CA PHE A 728 -20.99 11.62 -12.93
C PHE A 728 -20.22 10.58 -13.77
N LYS A 729 -18.94 10.84 -14.06
CA LYS A 729 -18.00 9.90 -14.68
C LYS A 729 -16.60 10.00 -14.09
N TYR A 730 -15.90 8.88 -14.09
CA TYR A 730 -14.46 8.75 -13.83
C TYR A 730 -13.63 9.01 -15.11
N SER A 731 -12.41 9.54 -14.95
CA SER A 731 -11.35 9.66 -15.96
C SER A 731 -10.25 8.60 -15.74
N GLN A 732 -10.61 7.34 -15.97
CA GLN A 732 -9.73 6.19 -15.70
C GLN A 732 -8.41 6.27 -16.48
N PRO A 733 -7.30 5.75 -15.91
CA PRO A 733 -7.10 5.30 -14.53
C PRO A 733 -6.67 6.43 -13.57
N HIS A 734 -6.66 7.68 -14.03
CA HIS A 734 -5.96 8.80 -13.42
C HIS A 734 -6.80 9.62 -12.42
N ASP A 735 -7.84 9.04 -11.84
CA ASP A 735 -8.75 9.70 -10.89
C ASP A 735 -8.21 9.73 -9.45
N ARG A 736 -6.92 9.99 -9.27
CA ARG A 736 -6.26 9.93 -7.96
C ARG A 736 -5.12 10.94 -7.86
N VAL A 737 -4.80 11.33 -6.62
CA VAL A 737 -3.66 12.16 -6.25
C VAL A 737 -2.81 11.33 -5.29
N THR A 738 -1.70 10.79 -5.79
CA THR A 738 -0.86 9.82 -5.07
C THR A 738 0.27 10.47 -4.28
N SER A 739 0.63 11.71 -4.60
CA SER A 739 1.65 12.46 -3.88
C SER A 739 1.11 13.00 -2.56
N GLU A 740 1.70 12.55 -1.45
CA GLU A 740 1.37 13.05 -0.10
C GLU A 740 1.67 14.55 0.06
N ASN A 741 2.57 15.11 -0.75
CA ASN A 741 2.91 16.53 -0.74
C ASN A 741 2.14 17.36 -1.78
N ALA A 742 1.18 16.76 -2.49
CA ALA A 742 0.34 17.51 -3.43
C ALA A 742 -0.43 18.62 -2.71
N SER A 743 -0.33 19.85 -3.24
CA SER A 743 -1.07 20.99 -2.70
C SER A 743 -2.57 20.76 -2.80
N VAL A 744 -3.31 21.14 -1.76
CA VAL A 744 -4.78 21.20 -1.78
C VAL A 744 -5.20 22.65 -1.76
N ARG A 745 -5.98 23.05 -2.76
CA ARG A 745 -6.48 24.42 -2.92
C ARG A 745 -7.96 24.47 -2.56
N ILE A 746 -8.34 25.50 -1.83
CA ILE A 746 -9.74 25.74 -1.44
C ILE A 746 -10.43 26.58 -2.51
N LEU A 747 -11.46 26.01 -3.16
CA LEU A 747 -12.18 26.67 -4.26
C LEU A 747 -13.30 27.60 -3.78
N LYS A 748 -13.88 27.27 -2.61
CA LYS A 748 -15.08 27.93 -2.06
C LYS A 748 -14.90 28.28 -0.58
N PRO A 749 -13.93 29.15 -0.23
CA PRO A 749 -13.55 29.44 1.16
C PRO A 749 -14.67 30.06 2.00
N GLU A 750 -15.70 30.61 1.37
CA GLU A 750 -16.87 31.21 2.02
C GLU A 750 -17.90 30.20 2.53
N LEU A 751 -17.81 28.93 2.13
CA LEU A 751 -18.77 27.91 2.55
C LEU A 751 -18.71 27.69 4.06
N PHE A 752 -19.87 27.55 4.70
CA PHE A 752 -19.93 27.35 6.15
C PHE A 752 -19.17 26.07 6.56
N LEU A 753 -19.20 25.03 5.72
CA LEU A 753 -18.50 23.77 5.96
C LEU A 753 -16.96 23.94 6.09
N LEU A 754 -16.37 25.02 5.59
CA LEU A 754 -14.93 25.27 5.73
C LEU A 754 -14.60 26.23 6.89
N ASN A 755 -15.61 26.80 7.53
CA ASN A 755 -15.42 27.82 8.56
C ASN A 755 -15.97 27.41 9.93
N GLN A 756 -16.76 26.34 10.00
CA GLN A 756 -17.46 25.90 11.21
C GLN A 756 -17.66 24.37 11.20
N PRO A 757 -17.53 23.72 12.37
CA PRO A 757 -17.07 24.28 13.66
C PRO A 757 -15.58 24.63 13.70
N ASN A 758 -14.79 24.16 12.72
CA ASN A 758 -13.37 24.46 12.59
C ASN A 758 -13.12 25.35 11.36
N LEU A 759 -12.14 26.25 11.45
CA LEU A 759 -11.64 27.00 10.30
C LEU A 759 -10.65 26.13 9.55
N ILE A 760 -10.92 25.85 8.28
CA ILE A 760 -10.07 25.05 7.40
C ILE A 760 -9.28 25.98 6.47
N THR A 761 -7.99 25.73 6.41
CA THR A 761 -6.99 26.44 5.62
C THR A 761 -6.14 25.43 4.85
N GLU A 762 -5.31 25.91 3.93
CA GLU A 762 -4.40 25.02 3.18
C GLU A 762 -3.40 24.29 4.10
N ALA A 763 -3.06 24.87 5.26
CA ALA A 763 -2.17 24.25 6.25
C ALA A 763 -2.77 23.00 6.91
N ASP A 764 -4.09 22.83 6.89
CA ASP A 764 -4.76 21.64 7.45
C ASP A 764 -4.58 20.40 6.55
N PHE A 765 -3.97 20.60 5.38
CA PHE A 765 -3.52 19.55 4.51
C PHE A 765 -2.04 19.19 4.73
N ASP A 766 -1.30 19.87 5.61
CA ASP A 766 0.09 19.52 5.91
C ASP A 766 0.19 18.22 6.72
N GLY A 767 1.24 17.44 6.47
CA GLY A 767 1.52 16.19 7.20
C GLY A 767 0.57 15.03 6.91
N TRP A 768 -0.28 15.14 5.87
CA TRP A 768 -1.03 14.00 5.36
C TRP A 768 -0.07 12.92 4.87
N VAL A 769 -0.45 11.66 5.07
CA VAL A 769 0.37 10.49 4.76
C VAL A 769 -0.15 9.76 3.52
N HIS A 770 0.74 9.23 2.68
CA HIS A 770 0.38 8.48 1.47
C HIS A 770 -0.50 9.27 0.48
N ASP A 771 -1.38 8.59 -0.26
CA ASP A 771 -2.28 9.21 -1.23
C ASP A 771 -3.22 10.25 -0.57
N ARG A 772 -3.37 11.40 -1.23
CA ARG A 772 -4.33 12.45 -0.82
C ARG A 772 -5.76 11.97 -0.98
N GLY A 773 -6.01 11.27 -2.08
CA GLY A 773 -7.33 10.79 -2.39
C GLY A 773 -7.40 9.93 -3.64
N LEU A 774 -8.46 9.14 -3.68
CA LEU A 774 -8.73 8.10 -4.65
C LEU A 774 -10.13 8.31 -5.26
N TYR A 775 -10.26 7.93 -6.53
CA TYR A 775 -11.52 7.94 -7.27
C TYR A 775 -12.20 9.32 -7.27
N PHE A 776 -11.47 10.36 -7.63
CA PHE A 776 -12.05 11.69 -7.84
C PHE A 776 -13.01 11.61 -9.03
N PHE A 777 -14.15 12.32 -8.96
CA PHE A 777 -15.00 12.43 -10.13
C PHE A 777 -14.24 13.22 -11.22
N GLY A 778 -14.30 12.76 -12.46
CA GLY A 778 -13.69 13.45 -13.60
C GLY A 778 -14.66 14.43 -14.25
N GLU A 779 -15.88 13.97 -14.50
CA GLU A 779 -17.00 14.79 -14.99
C GLU A 779 -18.19 14.61 -14.04
N TRP A 780 -18.99 15.66 -13.82
CA TRP A 780 -20.18 15.59 -13.00
C TRP A 780 -21.24 16.60 -13.44
N ASP A 781 -22.49 16.34 -13.03
CA ASP A 781 -23.60 17.25 -13.27
C ASP A 781 -23.38 18.61 -12.59
N ARG A 782 -23.78 19.71 -13.25
CA ARG A 782 -23.59 21.10 -12.77
C ARG A 782 -24.15 21.39 -11.37
N ARG A 783 -25.08 20.56 -10.88
CA ARG A 783 -25.66 20.68 -9.53
C ARG A 783 -24.68 20.34 -8.42
N TYR A 784 -23.59 19.64 -8.71
CA TYR A 784 -22.51 19.45 -7.75
C TYR A 784 -21.61 20.68 -7.69
N GLU A 785 -21.39 21.17 -6.49
CA GLU A 785 -20.42 22.19 -6.19
C GLU A 785 -19.11 21.54 -5.75
N SER A 786 -18.00 21.92 -6.38
CA SER A 786 -16.66 21.50 -5.97
C SER A 786 -16.08 22.43 -4.91
N ILE A 787 -15.53 21.82 -3.86
CA ILE A 787 -15.03 22.53 -2.67
C ILE A 787 -13.50 22.62 -2.68
N LEU A 788 -12.82 21.53 -3.08
CA LEU A 788 -11.37 21.39 -3.04
C LEU A 788 -10.81 20.96 -4.38
N SER A 789 -9.61 21.45 -4.68
CA SER A 789 -8.83 21.08 -5.87
C SER A 789 -7.48 20.51 -5.46
N SER A 790 -7.03 19.44 -6.11
CA SER A 790 -5.69 18.88 -5.90
C SER A 790 -5.18 18.17 -7.15
N ASN A 791 -3.87 18.04 -7.30
CA ASN A 791 -3.22 17.33 -8.39
C ASN A 791 -1.81 16.92 -7.99
N ASP A 792 -1.34 15.82 -8.55
CA ASP A 792 0.09 15.49 -8.49
C ASP A 792 0.90 16.52 -9.29
N PRO A 793 2.21 16.67 -9.01
CA PRO A 793 3.08 17.54 -9.79
C PRO A 793 2.93 17.31 -11.30
N ASP A 794 2.92 18.41 -12.07
CA ASP A 794 2.82 18.43 -13.53
C ASP A 794 1.52 17.85 -14.14
N GLU A 795 0.52 17.50 -13.31
CA GLU A 795 -0.81 17.09 -13.78
C GLU A 795 -1.84 18.23 -13.73
N PRO A 796 -2.90 18.18 -14.56
CA PRO A 796 -4.03 19.11 -14.46
C PRO A 796 -4.71 19.07 -13.08
N ALA A 797 -5.24 20.22 -12.65
CA ALA A 797 -6.06 20.33 -11.45
C ALA A 797 -7.23 19.34 -11.48
N ARG A 798 -7.49 18.66 -10.36
CA ARG A 798 -8.66 17.81 -10.19
C ARG A 798 -9.55 18.37 -9.09
N ASP A 799 -10.78 18.66 -9.47
CA ASP A 799 -11.75 19.34 -8.61
C ASP A 799 -12.85 18.37 -8.12
N GLY A 800 -12.83 17.11 -8.53
CA GLY A 800 -13.83 16.10 -8.15
C GLY A 800 -13.55 15.35 -6.84
N GLY A 801 -12.64 15.88 -5.99
CA GLY A 801 -12.21 15.24 -4.75
C GLY A 801 -13.14 15.47 -3.56
N LEU A 802 -13.80 16.62 -3.48
CA LEU A 802 -14.81 16.93 -2.47
C LEU A 802 -15.96 17.70 -3.13
N LEU A 803 -17.09 17.02 -3.31
CA LEU A 803 -18.25 17.52 -4.03
C LEU A 803 -19.46 17.52 -3.11
N ILE A 804 -20.24 18.61 -3.12
CA ILE A 804 -21.47 18.75 -2.35
C ILE A 804 -22.64 19.09 -3.28
N THR A 805 -23.81 18.54 -3.00
CA THR A 805 -25.04 18.91 -3.71
C THR A 805 -26.25 18.78 -2.79
N ASN A 806 -27.30 19.52 -3.13
CA ASN A 806 -28.61 19.35 -2.51
C ASN A 806 -29.46 18.35 -3.32
N TYR A 807 -30.25 17.55 -2.62
CA TYR A 807 -31.20 16.61 -3.21
C TYR A 807 -32.45 16.58 -2.32
N GLY A 808 -33.60 17.00 -2.86
CA GLY A 808 -34.79 17.30 -2.07
C GLY A 808 -34.50 18.32 -0.96
N ARG A 809 -34.77 17.93 0.30
CA ARG A 809 -34.54 18.80 1.49
C ARG A 809 -33.14 18.67 2.08
N GLY A 810 -32.43 17.59 1.76
CA GLY A 810 -31.19 17.20 2.41
C GLY A 810 -29.94 17.51 1.59
N THR A 811 -28.83 16.91 2.01
CA THR A 811 -27.52 17.14 1.43
C THR A 811 -26.82 15.82 1.13
N TYR A 812 -26.27 15.73 -0.07
CA TYR A 812 -25.37 14.65 -0.46
C TYR A 812 -23.96 15.23 -0.60
N LEU A 813 -22.97 14.58 0.01
CA LEU A 813 -21.57 14.90 -0.13
C LEU A 813 -20.78 13.67 -0.57
N TYR A 814 -19.94 13.84 -1.58
CA TYR A 814 -18.94 12.85 -2.00
C TYR A 814 -17.54 13.33 -1.61
N SER A 815 -16.75 12.43 -1.03
CA SER A 815 -15.34 12.67 -0.71
C SER A 815 -14.45 11.55 -1.24
N GLY A 816 -13.60 11.88 -2.21
CA GLY A 816 -12.49 11.07 -2.67
C GLY A 816 -11.26 11.13 -1.75
N TYR A 817 -11.20 12.03 -0.77
CA TYR A 817 -10.05 12.18 0.14
C TYR A 817 -9.92 11.00 1.12
N SER A 818 -8.68 10.60 1.38
CA SER A 818 -8.33 9.33 2.07
C SER A 818 -8.42 9.40 3.59
N PHE A 819 -9.55 9.84 4.15
CA PHE A 819 -9.76 9.96 5.62
C PHE A 819 -9.47 8.66 6.40
N TYR A 820 -9.73 7.51 5.79
CA TYR A 820 -9.42 6.20 6.35
C TYR A 820 -7.92 5.97 6.62
N ARG A 821 -7.02 6.72 5.98
CA ARG A 821 -5.59 6.75 6.30
C ARG A 821 -5.22 7.90 7.22
N GLN A 822 -5.79 9.08 6.95
CA GLN A 822 -5.38 10.30 7.64
C GLN A 822 -5.82 10.34 9.11
N LEU A 823 -7.05 9.91 9.41
CA LEU A 823 -7.55 9.91 10.80
C LEU A 823 -6.76 8.91 11.67
N PRO A 824 -6.58 7.63 11.27
CA PRO A 824 -5.79 6.70 12.07
C PRO A 824 -4.30 7.06 12.15
N ALA A 825 -3.79 7.89 11.24
CA ALA A 825 -2.43 8.43 11.29
C ALA A 825 -2.27 9.62 12.26
N GLY A 826 -3.35 10.15 12.84
CA GLY A 826 -3.29 11.29 13.76
C GLY A 826 -3.22 12.66 13.08
N VAL A 827 -3.53 12.74 11.77
CA VAL A 827 -3.40 13.97 11.00
C VAL A 827 -4.45 15.01 11.45
N ARG A 828 -4.00 16.02 12.20
CA ARG A 828 -4.86 17.01 12.88
C ARG A 828 -5.87 17.70 11.95
N GLY A 829 -5.42 18.20 10.81
CA GLY A 829 -6.31 18.89 9.86
C GLY A 829 -7.36 17.97 9.23
N ALA A 830 -7.08 16.67 9.12
CA ALA A 830 -8.08 15.69 8.69
C ALA A 830 -9.21 15.52 9.74
N PHE A 831 -8.91 15.56 11.04
CA PHE A 831 -9.93 15.56 12.10
C PHE A 831 -10.81 16.80 12.02
N GLN A 832 -10.22 17.98 11.82
CA GLN A 832 -10.96 19.25 11.71
C GLN A 832 -11.87 19.26 10.49
N LEU A 833 -11.38 18.84 9.33
CA LEU A 833 -12.19 18.76 8.11
C LEU A 833 -13.30 17.72 8.28
N PHE A 834 -13.00 16.52 8.79
CA PHE A 834 -14.02 15.48 8.99
C PHE A 834 -15.08 15.90 10.01
N ALA A 835 -14.69 16.60 11.08
CA ALA A 835 -15.61 17.20 12.04
C ALA A 835 -16.57 18.20 11.37
N ASN A 836 -16.08 18.99 10.41
CA ASN A 836 -16.91 19.89 9.63
C ASN A 836 -17.86 19.15 8.68
N LEU A 837 -17.43 18.03 8.08
CA LEU A 837 -18.31 17.18 7.28
C LEU A 837 -19.46 16.61 8.13
N LEU A 838 -19.15 16.12 9.33
CA LEU A 838 -20.16 15.64 10.28
C LEU A 838 -21.12 16.75 10.73
N ALA A 839 -20.65 18.01 10.74
CA ALA A 839 -21.45 19.16 11.14
C ALA A 839 -22.39 19.70 10.05
N ILE A 840 -22.37 19.14 8.82
CA ILE A 840 -23.22 19.59 7.70
C ILE A 840 -24.71 19.76 8.08
N PRO A 841 -25.36 18.83 8.82
CA PRO A 841 -26.76 19.00 9.21
C PRO A 841 -27.01 20.29 9.99
N ALA A 842 -26.11 20.64 10.91
CA ALA A 842 -26.20 21.87 11.69
C ALA A 842 -25.79 23.11 10.86
N ALA A 843 -24.74 22.97 10.05
CA ALA A 843 -24.23 24.01 9.17
C ALA A 843 -25.30 24.55 8.22
N ARG A 844 -26.02 23.65 7.55
CA ARG A 844 -27.07 24.02 6.58
C ARG A 844 -28.21 24.78 7.24
N VAL A 845 -28.59 24.39 8.45
CA VAL A 845 -29.60 25.12 9.22
C VAL A 845 -29.09 26.54 9.52
N LEU A 846 -27.84 26.70 9.95
CA LEU A 846 -27.26 28.01 10.25
C LEU A 846 -27.10 28.91 9.00
N GLU A 847 -26.71 28.34 7.86
CA GLU A 847 -26.68 29.05 6.57
C GLU A 847 -28.07 29.59 6.20
N ARG A 848 -29.10 28.75 6.29
CA ARG A 848 -30.49 29.15 6.04
C ARG A 848 -30.95 30.21 7.03
N VAL A 849 -30.65 30.07 8.32
CA VAL A 849 -30.97 31.08 9.35
C VAL A 849 -30.31 32.42 9.00
N LYS A 850 -29.03 32.42 8.65
CA LYS A 850 -28.29 33.64 8.27
C LYS A 850 -28.92 34.32 7.05
N PHE A 851 -29.32 33.54 6.05
CA PHE A 851 -30.03 34.06 4.88
C PHE A 851 -31.43 34.59 5.24
N LEU A 852 -32.23 33.84 6.00
CA LEU A 852 -33.58 34.24 6.40
C LEU A 852 -33.58 35.52 7.25
N LYS A 853 -32.53 35.79 8.03
CA LYS A 853 -32.38 37.09 8.73
C LYS A 853 -32.33 38.28 7.77
N SER A 854 -31.84 38.09 6.54
CA SER A 854 -31.83 39.13 5.51
C SER A 854 -33.17 39.31 4.81
N VAL A 855 -34.07 38.33 4.92
CA VAL A 855 -35.40 38.35 4.31
C VAL A 855 -36.35 39.12 5.22
N ALA A 856 -36.95 40.20 4.71
CA ALA A 856 -37.78 41.12 5.50
C ALA A 856 -38.96 40.44 6.24
N LEU A 857 -39.47 39.33 5.70
CA LEU A 857 -40.55 38.55 6.32
C LEU A 857 -40.10 37.75 7.56
N PHE A 858 -38.81 37.46 7.71
CA PHE A 858 -38.29 36.61 8.79
C PHE A 858 -37.30 37.37 9.70
N SER A 859 -36.88 38.58 9.33
CA SER A 859 -35.81 39.34 10.00
C SER A 859 -36.05 39.70 11.48
N PHE A 860 -37.27 39.50 12.01
CA PHE A 860 -37.62 39.77 13.41
C PHE A 860 -37.59 38.52 14.30
N MET A 861 -37.56 37.32 13.69
CA MET A 861 -37.58 36.06 14.42
C MET A 861 -36.25 35.84 15.15
N SER A 862 -36.30 35.19 16.31
CA SER A 862 -35.11 34.74 17.01
C SER A 862 -34.39 33.65 16.22
N ASP A 863 -33.11 33.43 16.51
CA ASP A 863 -32.33 32.35 15.88
C ASP A 863 -32.99 30.99 16.05
N GLU A 864 -33.59 30.72 17.22
CA GLU A 864 -34.31 29.48 17.50
C GLU A 864 -35.57 29.33 16.65
N GLN A 865 -36.36 30.40 16.50
CA GLN A 865 -37.53 30.40 15.61
C GLN A 865 -37.12 30.19 14.15
N LEU A 866 -36.06 30.88 13.69
CA LEU A 866 -35.53 30.74 12.34
C LEU A 866 -34.96 29.36 12.08
N GLN A 867 -34.36 28.70 13.07
CA GLN A 867 -33.92 27.30 12.94
C GLN A 867 -35.12 26.38 12.70
N GLY A 868 -36.24 26.62 13.39
CA GLY A 868 -37.51 25.93 13.13
C GLY A 868 -37.98 26.11 11.69
N VAL A 869 -38.00 27.35 11.19
CA VAL A 869 -38.36 27.66 9.79
C VAL A 869 -37.40 27.01 8.80
N ALA A 870 -36.09 27.12 9.02
CA ALA A 870 -35.05 26.59 8.14
C ALA A 870 -35.14 25.07 7.93
N ARG A 871 -35.63 24.33 8.94
CA ARG A 871 -35.80 22.86 8.88
C ARG A 871 -37.00 22.41 8.05
N ILE A 872 -38.04 23.23 7.92
CA ILE A 872 -39.27 22.90 7.18
C ILE A 872 -39.30 23.42 5.74
N MET A 873 -38.24 24.14 5.34
CA MET A 873 -38.05 24.62 3.97
C MET A 873 -37.34 23.59 3.10
N THR A 874 -37.68 23.59 1.81
CA THR A 874 -37.02 22.77 0.78
C THR A 874 -36.26 23.68 -0.18
N GLU A 875 -35.27 23.16 -0.89
CA GLU A 875 -34.53 23.95 -1.87
C GLU A 875 -34.85 23.46 -3.29
N ARG A 876 -34.98 24.40 -4.22
CA ARG A 876 -35.33 24.11 -5.61
C ARG A 876 -34.47 24.94 -6.56
N TRP A 877 -33.86 24.28 -7.52
CA TRP A 877 -33.10 24.90 -8.60
C TRP A 877 -33.88 24.86 -9.89
N GLU A 878 -33.89 25.98 -10.61
CA GLU A 878 -34.62 26.12 -11.84
C GLU A 878 -33.73 26.73 -12.93
N ALA A 879 -33.83 26.16 -14.14
CA ALA A 879 -33.08 26.64 -15.29
C ALA A 879 -33.62 27.98 -15.77
N ASP A 880 -32.85 28.69 -16.60
CA ASP A 880 -33.32 29.93 -17.24
C ASP A 880 -34.59 29.69 -18.08
N GLY A 881 -35.59 30.57 -17.93
CA GLY A 881 -36.87 30.49 -18.64
C GLY A 881 -37.86 29.45 -18.12
N ALA A 882 -37.55 28.74 -17.04
CA ALA A 882 -38.46 27.78 -16.41
C ALA A 882 -39.65 28.50 -15.73
N TYR A 883 -40.86 27.98 -15.92
CA TYR A 883 -42.05 28.47 -15.21
C TYR A 883 -42.19 27.73 -13.88
N LEU A 884 -42.21 28.49 -12.78
CA LEU A 884 -42.56 27.98 -11.45
C LEU A 884 -44.06 27.67 -11.35
N CYS A 885 -44.87 28.49 -12.02
CA CYS A 885 -46.30 28.31 -12.26
C CYS A 885 -46.79 29.24 -13.38
N HIS A 886 -47.94 28.90 -13.95
CA HIS A 886 -48.74 29.77 -14.81
C HIS A 886 -49.84 30.48 -14.02
N GLN A 887 -50.41 31.54 -14.58
CA GLN A 887 -51.52 32.25 -13.97
C GLN A 887 -52.77 31.35 -13.98
N GLY A 888 -53.47 31.30 -12.85
CA GLY A 888 -54.64 30.43 -12.66
C GLY A 888 -54.31 29.01 -12.20
N ASP A 889 -53.03 28.60 -12.15
CA ASP A 889 -52.63 27.33 -11.54
C ASP A 889 -53.04 27.29 -10.07
N GLU A 890 -53.44 26.12 -9.56
CA GLU A 890 -53.62 25.96 -8.12
C GLU A 890 -52.25 26.07 -7.42
N GLY A 891 -52.12 27.07 -6.54
CA GLY A 891 -50.90 27.30 -5.76
C GLY A 891 -51.13 27.00 -4.29
N ASN A 892 -50.16 26.36 -3.64
CA ASN A 892 -50.18 26.18 -2.18
C ASN A 892 -48.79 26.38 -1.54
N ASP A 893 -47.80 26.83 -2.30
CA ASP A 893 -46.43 27.03 -1.80
C ASP A 893 -45.98 28.48 -2.00
N MET A 894 -45.10 28.95 -1.12
CA MET A 894 -44.37 30.21 -1.32
C MET A 894 -42.90 29.93 -1.61
N TYR A 895 -42.28 30.83 -2.36
CA TYR A 895 -40.87 30.76 -2.72
C TYR A 895 -40.13 31.97 -2.18
N ILE A 896 -38.91 31.77 -1.72
CA ILE A 896 -37.96 32.82 -1.39
C ILE A 896 -36.81 32.70 -2.38
N ILE A 897 -36.53 33.76 -3.11
CA ILE A 897 -35.43 33.78 -4.07
C ILE A 897 -34.13 33.88 -3.29
N VAL A 898 -33.29 32.86 -3.36
CA VAL A 898 -31.96 32.85 -2.73
C VAL A 898 -30.91 33.45 -3.67
N GLU A 899 -31.02 33.11 -4.95
CA GLU A 899 -30.12 33.56 -6.01
C GLU A 899 -30.88 33.59 -7.34
N GLY A 900 -30.49 34.51 -8.24
CA GLY A 900 -31.15 34.72 -9.53
C GLY A 900 -32.31 35.72 -9.46
N GLN A 901 -33.12 35.74 -10.53
CA GLN A 901 -34.25 36.65 -10.69
C GLN A 901 -35.49 35.90 -11.17
N VAL A 902 -36.68 36.33 -10.74
CA VAL A 902 -37.96 35.76 -11.20
C VAL A 902 -38.84 36.87 -11.75
N GLU A 903 -39.26 36.72 -13.00
CA GLU A 903 -40.24 37.57 -13.66
C GLU A 903 -41.65 37.13 -13.26
N ILE A 904 -42.44 38.08 -12.76
CA ILE A 904 -43.87 37.89 -12.51
C ILE A 904 -44.63 38.42 -13.73
N ILE A 905 -45.45 37.59 -14.35
CA ILE A 905 -46.02 37.81 -15.67
C ILE A 905 -47.56 37.76 -15.58
N ASP A 906 -48.22 38.77 -16.15
CA ASP A 906 -49.67 38.75 -16.39
C ASP A 906 -49.94 38.06 -17.74
N GLU A 907 -50.62 36.91 -17.70
CA GLU A 907 -51.08 36.13 -18.84
C GLU A 907 -52.58 36.38 -19.14
N SER A 908 -53.25 37.31 -18.44
CA SER A 908 -54.69 37.60 -18.63
C SER A 908 -55.01 38.42 -19.90
N GLY A 909 -53.99 39.05 -20.49
CA GLY A 909 -54.08 39.88 -21.69
C GLY A 909 -53.98 39.10 -23.02
N ARG A 910 -53.86 39.83 -24.14
CA ARG A 910 -53.59 39.23 -25.47
C ARG A 910 -52.12 38.86 -25.68
N GLU A 911 -51.21 39.45 -24.91
CA GLU A 911 -49.78 39.19 -24.90
C GLU A 911 -49.32 39.15 -23.44
N ASP A 912 -48.42 38.23 -23.12
CA ASP A 912 -47.81 38.08 -21.79
C ASP A 912 -47.02 39.35 -21.43
N GLN A 913 -47.36 39.97 -20.30
CA GLN A 913 -46.70 41.19 -19.83
C GLN A 913 -45.92 40.94 -18.54
N VAL A 914 -44.61 41.18 -18.53
CA VAL A 914 -43.81 41.16 -17.30
C VAL A 914 -44.23 42.36 -16.44
N ILE A 915 -44.85 42.08 -15.29
CA ILE A 915 -45.34 43.07 -14.32
C ILE A 915 -44.17 43.61 -13.49
N LEU A 916 -43.34 42.70 -13.00
CA LEU A 916 -42.18 43.01 -12.16
C LEU A 916 -41.15 41.87 -12.19
N THR A 917 -39.90 42.19 -11.85
CA THR A 917 -38.82 41.20 -11.73
C THR A 917 -38.29 41.24 -10.30
N GLU A 918 -38.53 40.17 -9.54
CA GLU A 918 -38.00 40.04 -8.18
C GLU A 918 -36.57 39.49 -8.18
N GLN A 919 -35.81 39.89 -7.18
CA GLN A 919 -34.41 39.49 -6.99
C GLN A 919 -34.23 38.69 -5.69
N ALA A 920 -33.02 38.21 -5.45
CA ALA A 920 -32.64 37.53 -4.22
C ALA A 920 -33.11 38.30 -2.96
N GLY A 921 -33.70 37.57 -2.01
CA GLY A 921 -34.30 38.09 -0.78
C GLY A 921 -35.81 38.31 -0.85
N ALA A 922 -36.40 38.31 -2.05
CA ALA A 922 -37.85 38.50 -2.22
C ALA A 922 -38.65 37.22 -1.94
N CYS A 923 -39.84 37.38 -1.37
CA CYS A 923 -40.85 36.33 -1.22
C CYS A 923 -41.90 36.46 -2.34
N ILE A 924 -42.16 35.36 -3.05
CA ILE A 924 -43.13 35.29 -4.14
C ILE A 924 -44.10 34.12 -3.93
N GLY A 925 -45.31 34.24 -4.49
CA GLY A 925 -46.34 33.23 -4.38
C GLY A 925 -47.00 33.14 -2.99
N GLU A 926 -46.75 34.11 -2.11
CA GLU A 926 -47.20 34.12 -0.73
C GLU A 926 -48.72 34.21 -0.57
N LEU A 927 -49.43 34.86 -1.52
CA LEU A 927 -50.90 34.97 -1.49
C LEU A 927 -51.58 33.60 -1.55
N ALA A 928 -51.17 32.75 -2.50
CA ALA A 928 -51.70 31.38 -2.64
C ALA A 928 -51.24 30.44 -1.51
N ALA A 929 -50.16 30.81 -0.80
CA ALA A 929 -49.73 30.10 0.41
C ALA A 929 -50.53 30.51 1.66
N LEU A 930 -51.05 31.74 1.72
CA LEU A 930 -51.90 32.22 2.82
C LEU A 930 -53.32 31.65 2.75
N GLU A 931 -53.89 31.67 1.56
CA GLU A 931 -55.25 31.21 1.28
C GLU A 931 -55.17 30.39 -0.01
N ILE A 932 -55.82 29.22 -0.05
CA ILE A 932 -55.71 28.30 -1.19
C ILE A 932 -56.50 28.89 -2.36
N ILE A 933 -55.87 29.80 -3.08
CA ILE A 933 -56.40 30.52 -4.24
C ILE A 933 -55.53 30.24 -5.48
N PRO A 934 -56.10 30.34 -6.69
CA PRO A 934 -55.31 30.27 -7.92
C PRO A 934 -54.19 31.31 -7.94
N ARG A 935 -53.06 30.98 -8.58
CA ARG A 935 -51.94 31.90 -8.79
C ARG A 935 -52.42 33.13 -9.56
N VAL A 936 -52.19 34.32 -8.99
CA VAL A 936 -52.66 35.60 -9.56
C VAL A 936 -51.83 36.07 -10.76
N ALA A 937 -50.64 35.51 -10.95
CA ALA A 937 -49.73 35.78 -12.06
C ALA A 937 -48.83 34.55 -12.30
N ALA A 938 -48.31 34.43 -13.51
CA ALA A 938 -47.28 33.45 -13.82
C ALA A 938 -45.92 33.89 -13.26
N MET A 939 -45.05 32.93 -12.96
CA MET A 939 -43.72 33.18 -12.40
C MET A 939 -42.69 32.43 -13.23
N ARG A 940 -41.81 33.17 -13.93
CA ARG A 940 -40.78 32.62 -14.82
C ARG A 940 -39.40 33.03 -14.36
N THR A 941 -38.46 32.09 -14.29
CA THR A 941 -37.07 32.37 -13.95
C THR A 941 -36.36 33.17 -15.04
N LYS A 942 -35.42 34.02 -14.62
CA LYS A 942 -34.54 34.80 -15.49
C LYS A 942 -33.10 34.62 -15.05
N GLY A 943 -32.33 33.92 -15.88
CA GLY A 943 -31.11 33.24 -15.45
C GLY A 943 -31.40 32.00 -14.61
N GLU A 944 -30.35 31.36 -14.12
CA GLU A 944 -30.50 30.26 -13.17
C GLU A 944 -30.96 30.79 -11.81
N VAL A 945 -31.96 30.14 -11.21
CA VAL A 945 -32.59 30.60 -9.97
C VAL A 945 -32.53 29.50 -8.91
N ARG A 946 -32.15 29.90 -7.70
CA ARG A 946 -32.17 29.06 -6.50
C ARG A 946 -33.24 29.57 -5.55
N LEU A 947 -34.15 28.69 -5.14
CA LEU A 947 -35.32 29.02 -4.33
C LEU A 947 -35.33 28.22 -3.03
N LEU A 948 -35.74 28.86 -1.93
CA LEU A 948 -36.27 28.14 -0.77
C LEU A 948 -37.80 28.08 -0.90
N VAL A 949 -38.36 26.89 -0.84
CA VAL A 949 -39.80 26.64 -0.91
C VAL A 949 -40.32 26.36 0.49
N LEU A 950 -41.35 27.09 0.89
CA LEU A 950 -42.10 26.83 2.11
C LEU A 950 -43.53 26.44 1.75
N GLN A 951 -43.94 25.24 2.19
CA GLN A 951 -45.29 24.76 1.96
C GLN A 951 -46.31 25.63 2.70
N GLY A 952 -47.45 25.89 2.07
CA GLY A 952 -48.49 26.77 2.60
C GLY A 952 -49.07 26.29 3.93
N SER A 953 -49.16 24.98 4.15
CA SER A 953 -49.55 24.41 5.46
C SER A 953 -48.59 24.84 6.58
N HIS A 954 -47.28 24.75 6.34
CA HIS A 954 -46.27 25.19 7.28
C HIS A 954 -46.26 26.71 7.44
N PHE A 955 -46.42 27.46 6.36
CA PHE A 955 -46.50 28.91 6.41
C PHE A 955 -47.68 29.41 7.24
N ARG A 956 -48.86 28.83 7.05
CA ARG A 956 -50.05 29.13 7.86
C ARG A 956 -49.83 28.78 9.34
N SER A 957 -49.21 27.65 9.65
CA SER A 957 -48.86 27.30 11.04
C SER A 957 -47.93 28.34 11.67
N LEU A 958 -46.89 28.75 10.94
CA LEU A 958 -45.94 29.77 11.42
C LEU A 958 -46.63 31.11 11.72
N ILE A 959 -47.60 31.52 10.91
CA ILE A 959 -48.37 32.75 11.13
C ILE A 959 -49.23 32.64 12.40
N HIS A 960 -49.89 31.49 12.60
CA HIS A 960 -50.70 31.23 13.79
C HIS A 960 -49.86 31.19 15.08
N GLU A 961 -48.66 30.63 15.00
CA GLU A 961 -47.76 30.46 16.16
C GLU A 961 -46.96 31.74 16.48
N ASN A 962 -46.82 32.68 15.52
CA ASN A 962 -45.99 33.88 15.68
C ASN A 962 -46.78 35.16 15.38
N PRO A 963 -47.32 35.85 16.40
CA PRO A 963 -48.10 37.09 16.23
C PRO A 963 -47.37 38.21 15.47
N ASP A 964 -46.06 38.36 15.67
CA ASP A 964 -45.25 39.34 14.96
C ASP A 964 -45.16 39.03 13.44
N MET A 965 -45.20 37.74 13.08
CA MET A 965 -45.25 37.30 11.68
C MET A 965 -46.57 37.69 11.04
N SER A 966 -47.69 37.48 11.74
CA SER A 966 -49.00 37.92 11.29
C SER A 966 -49.00 39.43 10.98
N GLN A 967 -48.41 40.25 11.86
CA GLN A 967 -48.33 41.69 11.65
C GLN A 967 -47.45 42.06 10.44
N ARG A 968 -46.33 41.36 10.22
CA ARG A 968 -45.48 41.57 9.04
C ARG A 968 -46.14 41.16 7.73
N VAL A 969 -46.84 40.04 7.72
CA VAL A 969 -47.64 39.60 6.56
C VAL A 969 -48.70 40.66 6.23
N ILE A 970 -49.43 41.17 7.23
CA ILE A 970 -50.39 42.27 7.03
C ILE A 970 -49.70 43.52 6.46
N GLN A 971 -48.57 43.95 7.02
CA GLN A 971 -47.83 45.11 6.52
C GLN A 971 -47.34 44.91 5.07
N MET A 972 -46.87 43.71 4.74
CA MET A 972 -46.43 43.34 3.40
C MET A 972 -47.60 43.38 2.41
N LEU A 973 -48.75 42.80 2.76
CA LEU A 973 -49.96 42.83 1.94
C LEU A 973 -50.47 44.26 1.73
N VAL A 974 -50.47 45.09 2.78
CA VAL A 974 -50.88 46.50 2.69
C VAL A 974 -49.95 47.28 1.77
N ARG A 975 -48.63 47.04 1.81
CA ARG A 975 -47.67 47.65 0.87
C ARG A 975 -47.91 47.20 -0.56
N LYS A 976 -48.08 45.88 -0.79
CA LYS A 976 -48.39 45.36 -2.13
C LYS A 976 -49.71 45.91 -2.70
N LEU A 977 -50.73 46.08 -1.87
CA LEU A 977 -51.98 46.76 -2.24
C LEU A 977 -51.76 48.24 -2.57
N ALA A 978 -51.00 48.97 -1.76
CA ALA A 978 -50.67 50.37 -2.02
C ALA A 978 -49.89 50.56 -3.32
N ASP A 979 -48.90 49.70 -3.59
CA ASP A 979 -48.09 49.73 -4.81
C ASP A 979 -48.93 49.35 -6.05
N ALA A 980 -49.84 48.38 -5.93
CA ALA A 980 -50.79 48.03 -6.99
C ALA A 980 -51.78 49.17 -7.30
N THR A 981 -52.21 49.93 -6.28
CA THR A 981 -53.15 51.07 -6.46
C THR A 981 -52.46 52.28 -7.09
N LEU A 982 -51.14 52.44 -6.92
CA LEU A 982 -50.35 53.52 -7.53
C LEU A 982 -49.99 53.27 -9.00
N ALA A 983 -50.09 52.03 -9.48
CA ALA A 983 -49.83 51.67 -10.88
C ALA A 983 -51.02 51.90 -11.83
N GLU A 984 -52.22 52.20 -11.32
CA GLU A 984 -53.46 52.32 -12.10
C GLU A 984 -53.84 53.76 -12.57
N GLU A 985 -53.05 54.81 -12.33
CA GLU A 985 -53.38 56.15 -12.85
C GLU A 985 -52.77 56.45 -14.25
N PRO A 986 -53.58 56.68 -15.31
CA PRO A 986 -53.08 57.07 -16.62
C PRO A 986 -52.81 58.59 -16.64
N VAL A 987 -51.55 58.98 -16.84
CA VAL A 987 -51.17 60.38 -17.07
C VAL A 987 -51.57 60.78 -18.49
N SER A 988 -52.64 61.57 -18.61
CA SER A 988 -53.00 62.28 -19.83
C SER A 988 -52.22 63.59 -19.97
N GLU A 989 -51.42 63.74 -21.02
CA GLU A 989 -50.81 65.02 -21.43
C GLU A 989 -51.84 65.99 -22.04
N PRO A 990 -51.65 67.32 -21.88
CA PRO A 990 -52.11 68.30 -22.85
C PRO A 990 -50.96 69.00 -23.59
N ALA A 991 -51.31 69.47 -24.79
CA ALA A 991 -50.44 69.89 -25.89
C ALA A 991 -49.73 71.25 -25.74
N GLY A 992 -48.55 71.34 -26.40
CA GLY A 992 -48.21 72.40 -27.35
C GLY A 992 -47.17 73.46 -26.95
N ALA A 993 -46.00 73.47 -27.61
CA ALA A 993 -45.47 74.58 -28.45
C ALA A 993 -43.94 74.47 -28.75
N GLU A 994 -43.62 74.32 -30.03
CA GLU A 994 -42.49 74.82 -30.87
C GLU A 994 -41.04 75.03 -30.35
N GLN A 995 -40.10 74.22 -30.92
CA GLN A 995 -38.83 74.51 -31.67
C GLN A 995 -37.79 75.57 -31.19
N PRO A 996 -36.46 75.49 -31.54
CA PRO A 996 -35.89 74.94 -32.80
C PRO A 996 -34.52 74.17 -32.79
N VAL A 997 -34.37 73.34 -33.83
CA VAL A 997 -33.23 73.06 -34.76
C VAL A 997 -31.76 73.36 -34.38
N ALA A 998 -30.89 72.33 -34.49
CA ALA A 998 -29.60 72.33 -35.24
C ALA A 998 -29.02 70.88 -35.31
N GLU A 999 -29.15 70.22 -36.46
CA GLU A 999 -28.06 69.77 -37.37
C GLU A 999 -27.24 68.51 -37.01
N HIS A 1000 -27.45 67.48 -37.85
CA HIS A 1000 -26.63 66.27 -38.14
C HIS A 1000 -25.29 66.64 -38.83
N PRO A 1001 -24.30 65.73 -39.07
CA PRO A 1001 -24.40 64.31 -39.49
C PRO A 1001 -23.31 63.39 -38.86
N GLY A 1002 -23.16 62.08 -39.13
CA GLY A 1002 -23.78 61.09 -40.02
C GLY A 1002 -23.57 59.69 -39.40
N GLY A 1003 -24.32 58.66 -39.79
CA GLY A 1003 -24.00 57.79 -40.94
C GLY A 1003 -22.88 56.81 -40.55
N GLU A 1004 -23.00 55.48 -40.60
CA GLU A 1004 -23.84 54.59 -41.40
C GLU A 1004 -23.70 53.15 -40.87
N LYS A 1005 -24.81 52.37 -40.96
CA LYS A 1005 -24.95 51.00 -41.52
C LYS A 1005 -24.04 49.85 -41.01
N ARG A 1006 -24.48 48.60 -40.90
CA ARG A 1006 -25.75 47.83 -40.98
C ARG A 1006 -25.31 46.36 -41.07
N ALA A 1007 -26.13 45.47 -40.47
CA ALA A 1007 -26.35 44.06 -40.84
C ALA A 1007 -25.15 43.10 -40.75
N LYS A 1008 -25.24 41.93 -40.16
CA LYS A 1008 -26.38 41.10 -39.75
C LYS A 1008 -26.16 40.55 -38.36
#